data_AF-A0A7C9N4P1-F1
#
_entry.id   AF-A0A7C9N4P1-F1
#
_cell.length_a   1.000
_cell.length_b   1.000
_cell.length_c   1.000
_cell.angle_alpha   90.00
_cell.angle_beta   90.00
_cell.angle_gamma   90.00
#
_symmetry.space_group_name_H-M   'P 1'
#
loop_
_entity.id
_entity.type
_entity.pdbx_description
1 polymer ?
#
loop_
_entity_poly.entity_id
_entity_poly.type
_entity_poly.pdbx_seq_one_letter_code
_entity_poly.pdbx_strand_id
1 'polypeptide(L)'
;MTAAIAVALTAPPYSILTYALPPHFGLTDFPVGLRLIVPVAGWLRTGVVWEQDAPRPAGVTLRPVVWPLERAPLCDAAYLQLVNTLASRHMAPPGRILGTLLPRGLRTAKVVFENDEAGLPRLLTAQALSRKSPDEQAQLATAWRAGAMRCRLDAAARDPLCSLAADPPWPVRPGAAKQLAVLDLLCDLGPTSLSDLKKRLGPGTLPILRRLASLELVRFDEGEATCPLPEPGSGQASEMPPLTAEQAAALATLAPVLDQPDGAARLVYGVTGSGKTRLYMELTRLTLAKGRQVLLLAPEVALAAKLHRAALRAFPEACPVLSHGYQPPAVREQAFARAAAADAPAIVAGTRSALLLPLRNIGLIVLDEEHDGAFKQEDRLPYQAKEVAFFRANQSGALLVLGSATPDVKTYYAAKAGHVPMVRLAHRVGGGGLPAIELVDMRGAGKLTAVAGKRETGDRTGVLTDLAAAALAETVAAGDQAMILLNRRGYAPLLFCLDCEAPVRCPRCELSLTFHKDRERLVCHYCGLARPHPSPCPICGGASFLPMGVGSELLEEQLSGVLPATARVARLDRDVARRPERAEAILAEFASGQAQVLVGTQMLSKGHHFPDVTLVIAADADLGRNLPDYRASERTFQLLTQVAGRAGRGERPGRVLIQTRMPDDPFFAHVVRSDFEGFYELELSRRRRLCYPPFTRLGLARLSFPREVEDGFGLVAAVGEAMRLAAAPLGVRVLGPAPAPLALVAGRRRFHCLLKSPDWPAVRQVFAAGRQALAGAANIRFVLDLDPVDML
;
A
#
# COMPACT_ATOMS: atom_id res chain seq x y z
N MET A 1 -31.52 -36.57 -9.90
CA MET A 1 -30.04 -36.47 -9.93
C MET A 1 -29.61 -35.58 -8.76
N THR A 2 -28.56 -35.93 -8.02
CA THR A 2 -28.10 -35.10 -6.89
C THR A 2 -27.62 -33.73 -7.38
N ALA A 3 -27.97 -32.64 -6.71
CA ALA A 3 -27.51 -31.31 -7.10
C ALA A 3 -25.97 -31.19 -6.98
N ALA A 4 -25.37 -30.32 -7.79
CA ALA A 4 -23.94 -30.06 -7.82
C ALA A 4 -23.65 -28.57 -7.79
N ILE A 5 -22.52 -28.18 -7.21
CA ILE A 5 -22.09 -26.79 -7.11
C ILE A 5 -20.66 -26.62 -7.61
N ALA A 6 -20.36 -25.48 -8.22
CA ALA A 6 -19.00 -25.10 -8.57
C ALA A 6 -18.40 -24.28 -7.42
N VAL A 7 -17.16 -24.59 -7.03
CA VAL A 7 -16.50 -23.99 -5.88
C VAL A 7 -15.16 -23.40 -6.29
N ALA A 8 -15.01 -22.09 -6.13
CA ALA A 8 -13.75 -21.38 -6.35
C ALA A 8 -12.84 -21.55 -5.12
N LEU A 9 -11.71 -22.24 -5.28
CA LEU A 9 -10.78 -22.48 -4.17
C LEU A 9 -10.02 -21.19 -3.79
N THR A 10 -9.98 -20.86 -2.50
CA THR A 10 -9.32 -19.64 -1.99
C THR A 10 -7.84 -19.85 -1.65
N ALA A 11 -7.31 -21.03 -1.98
CA ALA A 11 -5.94 -21.48 -1.78
C ALA A 11 -5.50 -22.28 -3.02
N PRO A 12 -4.18 -22.49 -3.24
CA PRO A 12 -3.71 -23.29 -4.38
C PRO A 12 -4.42 -24.64 -4.45
N PRO A 13 -4.88 -25.08 -5.64
CA PRO A 13 -4.53 -24.55 -6.97
C PRO A 13 -5.33 -23.32 -7.46
N TYR A 14 -6.24 -22.76 -6.65
CA TYR A 14 -7.11 -21.63 -7.02
C TYR A 14 -8.12 -21.91 -8.17
N SER A 15 -8.26 -23.18 -8.55
CA SER A 15 -9.21 -23.61 -9.56
C SER A 15 -10.66 -23.52 -9.08
N ILE A 16 -11.59 -23.51 -10.03
CA ILE A 16 -13.00 -23.77 -9.77
C ILE A 16 -13.23 -25.26 -10.01
N LEU A 17 -13.77 -25.97 -9.02
CA LEU A 17 -14.03 -27.41 -9.08
C LEU A 17 -15.49 -27.70 -8.75
N THR A 18 -16.06 -28.73 -9.39
CA THR A 18 -17.45 -29.16 -9.17
C THR A 18 -17.52 -30.19 -8.03
N TYR A 19 -18.49 -30.02 -7.13
CA TYR A 19 -18.74 -30.91 -5.99
C TYR A 19 -20.21 -31.33 -5.93
N ALA A 20 -20.47 -32.51 -5.37
CA ALA A 20 -21.83 -32.94 -5.03
C ALA A 20 -22.25 -32.38 -3.67
N LEU A 21 -23.56 -32.24 -3.45
CA LEU A 21 -24.09 -31.93 -2.12
C LEU A 21 -24.18 -33.19 -1.24
N PRO A 22 -23.86 -33.10 0.05
CA PRO A 22 -24.18 -34.15 1.02
C PRO A 22 -25.70 -34.37 1.10
N PRO A 23 -26.16 -35.59 1.39
CA PRO A 23 -27.59 -35.92 1.39
C PRO A 23 -28.43 -35.13 2.42
N HIS A 24 -27.81 -34.64 3.49
CA HIS A 24 -28.46 -33.84 4.54
C HIS A 24 -28.48 -32.32 4.24
N PHE A 25 -27.96 -31.88 3.10
CA PHE A 25 -28.00 -30.48 2.65
C PHE A 25 -28.66 -30.33 1.27
N GLY A 26 -29.32 -29.20 1.06
CA GLY A 26 -29.88 -28.78 -0.23
C GLY A 26 -29.16 -27.58 -0.83
N LEU A 27 -29.55 -27.17 -2.04
CA LEU A 27 -28.98 -25.99 -2.70
C LEU A 27 -29.18 -24.69 -1.90
N THR A 28 -30.30 -24.59 -1.18
CA THR A 28 -30.61 -23.45 -0.31
C THR A 28 -29.62 -23.26 0.83
N ASP A 29 -28.95 -24.35 1.26
CA ASP A 29 -27.91 -24.28 2.29
C ASP A 29 -26.55 -23.79 1.75
N PHE A 30 -26.40 -23.75 0.42
CA PHE A 30 -25.17 -23.35 -0.27
C PHE A 30 -25.43 -22.22 -1.28
N PRO A 31 -25.95 -21.04 -0.86
CA PRO A 31 -26.11 -19.90 -1.75
C PRO A 31 -24.77 -19.52 -2.40
N VAL A 32 -24.84 -19.02 -3.63
CA VAL A 32 -23.68 -18.42 -4.31
C VAL A 32 -23.04 -17.37 -3.39
N GLY A 33 -21.71 -17.43 -3.25
CA GLY A 33 -20.98 -16.55 -2.34
C GLY A 33 -20.73 -17.09 -0.93
N LEU A 34 -21.31 -18.23 -0.58
CA LEU A 34 -21.08 -18.89 0.71
C LEU A 34 -19.69 -19.51 0.75
N ARG A 35 -19.01 -19.41 1.89
CA ARG A 35 -17.77 -20.17 2.10
C ARG A 35 -18.08 -21.56 2.62
N LEU A 36 -17.26 -22.51 2.21
CA LEU A 36 -17.40 -23.91 2.56
C LEU A 36 -16.04 -24.62 2.63
N ILE A 37 -16.05 -25.79 3.24
CA ILE A 37 -14.92 -26.71 3.27
C ILE A 37 -15.14 -27.80 2.22
N VAL A 38 -14.13 -28.05 1.42
CA VAL A 38 -14.13 -29.08 0.37
C VAL A 38 -12.87 -29.96 0.44
N PRO A 39 -12.96 -31.24 0.04
CA PRO A 39 -11.80 -32.10 -0.07
C PRO A 39 -11.05 -31.87 -1.40
N VAL A 40 -9.73 -31.73 -1.35
CA VAL A 40 -8.84 -31.60 -2.51
C VAL A 40 -7.60 -32.46 -2.28
N ALA A 41 -7.42 -33.52 -3.08
CA ALA A 41 -6.23 -34.40 -3.03
C ALA A 41 -5.85 -34.87 -1.61
N GLY A 42 -6.84 -35.25 -0.80
CA GLY A 42 -6.65 -35.73 0.58
C GLY A 42 -6.56 -34.63 1.65
N TRP A 43 -6.58 -33.36 1.26
CA TRP A 43 -6.55 -32.20 2.17
C TRP A 43 -7.91 -31.49 2.21
N LEU A 44 -8.22 -30.86 3.33
CA LEU A 44 -9.35 -29.94 3.43
C LEU A 44 -8.94 -28.54 2.99
N ARG A 45 -9.74 -27.92 2.14
CA ARG A 45 -9.55 -26.57 1.63
C ARG A 45 -10.81 -25.75 1.81
N THR A 46 -10.64 -24.44 1.96
CA THR A 46 -11.75 -23.49 1.90
C THR A 46 -11.99 -23.09 0.45
N GLY A 47 -13.25 -22.95 0.09
CA GLY A 47 -13.69 -22.40 -1.17
C GLY A 47 -14.90 -21.50 -0.98
N VAL A 48 -15.31 -20.84 -2.06
CA VAL A 48 -16.54 -20.05 -2.15
C VAL A 48 -17.44 -20.68 -3.20
N VAL A 49 -18.74 -20.84 -2.93
CA VAL A 49 -19.72 -21.26 -3.94
C VAL A 49 -19.70 -20.23 -5.07
N TRP A 50 -19.30 -20.68 -6.25
CA TRP A 50 -19.21 -19.85 -7.44
C TRP A 50 -20.51 -19.92 -8.25
N GLU A 51 -21.08 -21.10 -8.35
CA GLU A 51 -22.27 -21.38 -9.16
C GLU A 51 -23.06 -22.54 -8.53
N GLN A 52 -24.38 -22.43 -8.55
CA GLN A 52 -25.32 -23.51 -8.20
C GLN A 52 -25.75 -24.25 -9.47
N ASP A 53 -26.13 -25.52 -9.33
CA ASP A 53 -26.53 -26.37 -10.45
C ASP A 53 -25.46 -26.51 -11.54
N ALA A 54 -24.20 -26.56 -11.09
CA ALA A 54 -23.05 -26.65 -11.98
C ALA A 54 -23.08 -27.93 -12.83
N PRO A 55 -22.73 -27.85 -14.13
CA PRO A 55 -22.72 -29.01 -15.01
C PRO A 55 -21.74 -30.07 -14.49
N ARG A 56 -22.18 -31.32 -14.53
CA ARG A 56 -21.36 -32.46 -14.12
C ARG A 56 -20.38 -32.82 -15.24
N PRO A 57 -19.07 -32.83 -14.99
CA PRO A 57 -18.11 -33.30 -15.97
C PRO A 57 -18.35 -34.77 -16.30
N ALA A 58 -18.38 -35.12 -17.59
CA ALA A 58 -18.55 -36.50 -18.03
C ALA A 58 -17.39 -37.39 -17.53
N GLY A 59 -17.72 -38.59 -17.04
CA GLY A 59 -16.72 -39.56 -16.57
C GLY A 59 -16.05 -39.22 -15.23
N VAL A 60 -16.53 -38.23 -14.48
CA VAL A 60 -15.93 -37.81 -13.20
C VAL A 60 -16.86 -38.10 -12.02
N THR A 61 -16.37 -38.85 -11.04
CA THR A 61 -17.07 -39.06 -9.76
C THR A 61 -16.89 -37.83 -8.87
N LEU A 62 -17.98 -37.14 -8.58
CA LEU A 62 -17.97 -35.96 -7.71
C LEU A 62 -17.80 -36.36 -6.24
N ARG A 63 -16.88 -35.69 -5.54
CA ARG A 63 -16.80 -35.76 -4.08
C ARG A 63 -17.85 -34.84 -3.45
N PRO A 64 -18.43 -35.19 -2.31
CA PRO A 64 -19.31 -34.28 -1.59
C PRO A 64 -18.52 -33.12 -0.98
N VAL A 65 -19.17 -31.97 -0.87
CA VAL A 65 -18.76 -30.88 0.02
C VAL A 65 -18.65 -31.40 1.46
N VAL A 66 -17.74 -30.85 2.27
CA VAL A 66 -17.64 -31.23 3.69
C VAL A 66 -18.67 -30.47 4.52
N TRP A 67 -18.60 -29.13 4.56
CA TRP A 67 -19.48 -28.35 5.44
C TRP A 67 -19.54 -26.86 5.04
N PRO A 68 -20.68 -26.18 5.18
CA PRO A 68 -20.78 -24.72 5.06
C PRO A 68 -20.17 -24.02 6.29
N LEU A 69 -19.46 -22.89 6.08
CA LEU A 69 -18.81 -22.17 7.19
C LEU A 69 -19.73 -21.11 7.83
N GLU A 70 -20.58 -20.48 7.03
CA GLU A 70 -21.57 -19.48 7.46
C GLU A 70 -22.97 -19.89 7.00
N ARG A 71 -24.02 -19.33 7.62
CA ARG A 71 -25.42 -19.49 7.16
C ARG A 71 -25.82 -18.50 6.07
N ALA A 72 -25.06 -17.43 5.89
CA ALA A 72 -25.31 -16.40 4.89
C ALA A 72 -24.02 -16.10 4.11
N PRO A 73 -24.11 -15.77 2.81
CA PRO A 73 -22.94 -15.52 1.98
C PRO A 73 -22.20 -14.26 2.42
N LEU A 74 -20.89 -14.40 2.69
CA LEU A 74 -20.00 -13.26 2.93
C LEU A 74 -19.60 -12.54 1.64
N CYS A 75 -19.69 -13.22 0.50
CA CYS A 75 -19.33 -12.70 -0.82
C CYS A 75 -20.59 -12.68 -1.70
N ASP A 76 -21.41 -11.65 -1.60
CA ASP A 76 -22.63 -11.56 -2.41
C ASP A 76 -22.36 -11.46 -3.93
N ALA A 77 -23.43 -11.42 -4.73
CA ALA A 77 -23.32 -11.35 -6.19
C ALA A 77 -22.50 -10.15 -6.66
N ALA A 78 -22.67 -8.98 -6.04
CA ALA A 78 -21.89 -7.79 -6.36
C ALA A 78 -20.39 -8.00 -6.07
N TYR A 79 -20.06 -8.59 -4.92
CA TYR A 79 -18.69 -8.92 -4.57
C TYR A 79 -18.06 -9.95 -5.52
N LEU A 80 -18.81 -10.98 -5.94
CA LEU A 80 -18.32 -11.95 -6.92
C LEU A 80 -18.14 -11.34 -8.31
N GLN A 81 -18.96 -10.35 -8.68
CA GLN A 81 -18.76 -9.59 -9.91
C GLN A 81 -17.46 -8.78 -9.84
N LEU A 82 -17.13 -8.14 -8.70
CA LEU A 82 -15.83 -7.49 -8.48
C LEU A 82 -14.68 -8.50 -8.65
N VAL A 83 -14.81 -9.68 -8.05
CA VAL A 83 -13.84 -10.77 -8.18
C VAL A 83 -13.64 -11.15 -9.65
N ASN A 84 -14.73 -11.32 -10.41
CA ASN A 84 -14.69 -11.67 -11.82
C ASN A 84 -14.02 -10.57 -12.66
N THR A 85 -14.37 -9.31 -12.43
CA THR A 85 -13.75 -8.17 -13.14
C THR A 85 -12.25 -8.09 -12.87
N LEU A 86 -11.81 -8.27 -11.64
CA LEU A 86 -10.40 -8.32 -11.29
C LEU A 86 -9.70 -9.56 -11.90
N ALA A 87 -10.37 -10.72 -11.91
CA ALA A 87 -9.86 -11.95 -12.50
C ALA A 87 -9.60 -11.77 -14.00
N SER A 88 -10.58 -11.25 -14.75
CA SER A 88 -10.45 -10.95 -16.18
C SER A 88 -9.40 -9.86 -16.44
N ARG A 89 -9.39 -8.79 -15.63
CA ARG A 89 -8.43 -7.68 -15.77
C ARG A 89 -6.98 -8.16 -15.61
N HIS A 90 -6.72 -9.01 -14.63
CA HIS A 90 -5.37 -9.49 -14.29
C HIS A 90 -5.02 -10.86 -14.89
N MET A 91 -5.89 -11.44 -15.73
CA MET A 91 -5.71 -12.78 -16.32
C MET A 91 -5.41 -13.86 -15.28
N ALA A 92 -6.08 -13.78 -14.14
CA ALA A 92 -5.92 -14.66 -12.99
C ALA A 92 -7.23 -15.42 -12.72
N PRO A 93 -7.19 -16.65 -12.18
CA PRO A 93 -8.41 -17.37 -11.84
C PRO A 93 -9.15 -16.67 -10.68
N PRO A 94 -10.50 -16.70 -10.63
CA PRO A 94 -11.29 -16.10 -9.55
C PRO A 94 -10.86 -16.55 -8.15
N GLY A 95 -10.48 -17.83 -7.99
CA GLY A 95 -9.97 -18.35 -6.72
C GLY A 95 -8.70 -17.63 -6.23
N ARG A 96 -7.83 -17.16 -7.15
CA ARG A 96 -6.61 -16.40 -6.80
C ARG A 96 -6.95 -14.97 -6.38
N ILE A 97 -7.96 -14.38 -7.00
CA ILE A 97 -8.49 -13.08 -6.59
C ILE A 97 -9.11 -13.20 -5.19
N LEU A 98 -10.02 -14.15 -4.97
CA LEU A 98 -10.58 -14.44 -3.63
C LEU A 98 -9.50 -14.73 -2.60
N GLY A 99 -8.49 -15.53 -2.97
CA GLY A 99 -7.32 -15.82 -2.16
C GLY A 99 -6.48 -14.60 -1.79
N THR A 100 -6.63 -13.50 -2.53
CA THR A 100 -5.96 -12.21 -2.27
C THR A 100 -6.85 -11.25 -1.48
N LEU A 101 -8.15 -11.18 -1.79
CA LEU A 101 -9.08 -10.23 -1.17
C LEU A 101 -9.51 -10.69 0.24
N LEU A 102 -9.74 -11.99 0.43
CA LEU A 102 -10.21 -12.50 1.71
C LEU A 102 -9.10 -12.45 2.78
N PRO A 103 -9.42 -11.99 4.01
CA PRO A 103 -8.53 -12.13 5.16
C PRO A 103 -8.09 -13.59 5.37
N ARG A 104 -6.95 -13.80 6.03
CA ARG A 104 -6.30 -15.12 6.07
C ARG A 104 -7.12 -16.17 6.81
N GLY A 105 -7.69 -15.82 7.97
CA GLY A 105 -8.61 -16.69 8.69
C GLY A 105 -9.86 -17.00 7.87
N LEU A 106 -10.25 -16.12 6.94
CA LEU A 106 -11.35 -16.44 6.04
C LEU A 106 -10.99 -17.43 4.89
N ARG A 107 -9.74 -17.89 4.81
CA ARG A 107 -9.24 -18.77 3.73
C ARG A 107 -8.70 -20.12 4.22
N THR A 108 -8.84 -20.42 5.51
CA THR A 108 -8.31 -21.65 6.12
C THR A 108 -9.42 -22.64 6.47
N ALA A 109 -9.14 -23.93 6.27
CA ALA A 109 -10.01 -25.02 6.72
C ALA A 109 -9.73 -25.43 8.17
N LYS A 110 -8.74 -24.81 8.82
CA LYS A 110 -8.44 -25.01 10.26
C LYS A 110 -9.42 -24.21 11.11
N VAL A 111 -10.63 -24.74 11.21
CA VAL A 111 -11.73 -24.17 11.99
C VAL A 111 -12.24 -25.18 13.00
N VAL A 112 -12.82 -24.65 14.07
CA VAL A 112 -13.50 -25.42 15.10
C VAL A 112 -14.96 -24.98 15.13
N PHE A 113 -15.85 -25.95 15.14
CA PHE A 113 -17.27 -25.76 15.31
C PHE A 113 -17.62 -25.94 16.78
N GLU A 114 -18.27 -24.94 17.35
CA GLU A 114 -18.82 -24.95 18.69
C GLU A 114 -20.31 -25.21 18.63
N ASN A 115 -20.78 -26.18 19.41
CA ASN A 115 -22.18 -26.56 19.49
C ASN A 115 -22.71 -26.35 20.91
N ASP A 116 -23.83 -25.65 21.01
CA ASP A 116 -24.55 -25.40 22.26
C ASP A 116 -25.68 -26.43 22.51
N GLU A 117 -25.94 -27.33 21.56
CA GLU A 117 -27.01 -28.33 21.64
C GLU A 117 -26.62 -29.55 22.49
N ALA A 118 -27.49 -29.91 23.42
CA ALA A 118 -27.28 -31.03 24.33
C ALA A 118 -27.25 -32.37 23.58
N GLY A 119 -26.29 -33.25 23.93
CA GLY A 119 -26.13 -34.56 23.30
C GLY A 119 -25.25 -34.57 22.05
N LEU A 120 -24.87 -33.41 21.51
CA LEU A 120 -23.89 -33.29 20.42
C LEU A 120 -22.50 -32.90 20.95
N PRO A 121 -21.42 -33.24 20.23
CA PRO A 121 -20.08 -32.83 20.65
C PRO A 121 -19.93 -31.31 20.69
N ARG A 122 -19.54 -30.77 21.84
CA ARG A 122 -19.41 -29.33 22.08
C ARG A 122 -18.41 -28.64 21.16
N LEU A 123 -17.31 -29.32 20.81
CA LEU A 123 -16.23 -28.80 19.98
C LEU A 123 -15.85 -29.83 18.93
N LEU A 124 -15.87 -29.45 17.64
CA LEU A 124 -15.51 -30.32 16.52
C LEU A 124 -14.57 -29.60 15.55
N THR A 125 -13.44 -30.23 15.21
CA THR A 125 -12.62 -29.74 14.10
C THR A 125 -13.28 -30.11 12.76
N ALA A 126 -12.99 -29.35 11.70
CA ALA A 126 -13.44 -29.70 10.36
C ALA A 126 -13.08 -31.13 9.94
N GLN A 127 -11.90 -31.61 10.35
CA GLN A 127 -11.46 -32.97 10.05
C GLN A 127 -12.22 -34.03 10.86
N ALA A 128 -12.48 -33.78 12.15
CA ALA A 128 -13.31 -34.66 12.96
C ALA A 128 -14.75 -34.75 12.42
N LEU A 129 -15.34 -33.61 12.06
CA LEU A 129 -16.66 -33.52 11.45
C LEU A 129 -16.73 -34.30 10.13
N SER A 130 -15.70 -34.19 9.27
CA SER A 130 -15.66 -34.93 8.00
C SER A 130 -15.61 -36.46 8.14
N ARG A 131 -15.28 -36.97 9.33
CA ARG A 131 -15.20 -38.42 9.64
C ARG A 131 -16.44 -38.97 10.36
N LYS A 132 -17.39 -38.11 10.71
CA LYS A 132 -18.64 -38.50 11.38
C LYS A 132 -19.54 -39.32 10.46
N SER A 133 -20.42 -40.15 11.04
CA SER A 133 -21.39 -40.92 10.27
C SER A 133 -22.39 -39.99 9.56
N PRO A 134 -23.05 -40.42 8.46
CA PRO A 134 -24.07 -39.62 7.79
C PRO A 134 -25.19 -39.16 8.71
N ASP A 135 -25.58 -39.99 9.69
CA ASP A 135 -26.64 -39.67 10.67
C ASP A 135 -26.18 -38.61 11.67
N GLU A 136 -24.95 -38.73 12.20
CA GLU A 136 -24.35 -37.71 13.07
C GLU A 136 -24.21 -36.36 12.33
N GLN A 137 -23.82 -36.39 11.04
CA GLN A 137 -23.76 -35.19 10.20
C GLN A 137 -25.13 -34.58 9.96
N ALA A 138 -26.19 -35.39 9.79
CA ALA A 138 -27.56 -34.89 9.65
C ALA A 138 -28.06 -34.19 10.92
N GLN A 139 -27.75 -34.73 12.10
CA GLN A 139 -28.05 -34.07 13.38
C GLN A 139 -27.30 -32.73 13.52
N LEU A 140 -25.99 -32.71 13.24
CA LEU A 140 -25.19 -31.49 13.24
C LEU A 140 -25.69 -30.44 12.22
N ALA A 141 -26.20 -30.87 11.07
CA ALA A 141 -26.74 -29.98 10.06
C ALA A 141 -28.04 -29.30 10.55
N THR A 142 -28.85 -30.03 11.32
CA THR A 142 -30.04 -29.49 11.99
C THR A 142 -29.66 -28.44 13.04
N ALA A 143 -28.68 -28.74 13.90
CA ALA A 143 -28.10 -27.82 14.87
C ALA A 143 -27.57 -26.53 14.21
N TRP A 144 -26.88 -26.70 13.08
CA TRP A 144 -26.32 -25.59 12.30
C TRP A 144 -27.42 -24.71 11.69
N ARG A 145 -28.47 -25.28 11.10
CA ARG A 145 -29.61 -24.50 10.58
C ARG A 145 -30.30 -23.71 11.70
N ALA A 146 -30.49 -24.33 12.86
CA ALA A 146 -31.06 -23.69 14.06
C ALA A 146 -30.16 -22.60 14.65
N GLY A 147 -28.88 -22.56 14.28
CA GLY A 147 -27.91 -21.59 14.80
C GLY A 147 -27.23 -21.96 16.11
N ALA A 148 -27.46 -23.19 16.60
CA ALA A 148 -26.79 -23.73 17.79
C ALA A 148 -25.32 -24.07 17.53
N MET A 149 -24.92 -24.20 16.26
CA MET A 149 -23.55 -24.48 15.84
C MET A 149 -22.87 -23.26 15.22
N ARG A 150 -21.74 -22.81 15.79
CA ARG A 150 -20.97 -21.65 15.33
C ARG A 150 -19.58 -22.07 14.86
N CYS A 151 -19.13 -21.53 13.74
CA CYS A 151 -17.77 -21.74 13.24
C CYS A 151 -16.82 -20.65 13.80
N ARG A 152 -15.69 -21.06 14.38
CA ARG A 152 -14.62 -20.17 14.82
C ARG A 152 -13.28 -20.65 14.27
N LEU A 153 -12.32 -19.74 14.20
CA LEU A 153 -10.95 -20.12 13.85
C LEU A 153 -10.32 -20.92 14.98
N ASP A 154 -9.65 -22.01 14.61
CA ASP A 154 -8.82 -22.76 15.54
C ASP A 154 -7.73 -21.84 16.11
N ALA A 155 -7.46 -21.91 17.42
CA ALA A 155 -6.37 -21.18 18.06
C ALA A 155 -5.02 -21.43 17.36
N ALA A 156 -4.76 -22.66 16.90
CA ALA A 156 -3.57 -23.02 16.13
C ALA A 156 -3.53 -22.45 14.70
N ALA A 157 -4.67 -21.95 14.20
CA ALA A 157 -4.80 -21.27 12.92
C ALA A 157 -4.66 -19.74 13.03
N ARG A 158 -4.67 -19.18 14.26
CA ARG A 158 -4.43 -17.76 14.49
C ARG A 158 -3.07 -17.35 13.94
N ASP A 159 -3.03 -16.13 13.42
CA ASP A 159 -1.84 -15.56 12.81
C ASP A 159 -1.55 -14.21 13.45
N PRO A 160 -0.97 -14.20 14.67
CA PRO A 160 -0.73 -12.95 15.38
C PRO A 160 0.19 -12.04 14.57
N LEU A 161 -0.01 -10.74 14.75
CA LEU A 161 0.92 -9.74 14.25
C LEU A 161 2.12 -9.72 15.19
N CYS A 162 3.32 -9.90 14.66
CA CYS A 162 4.55 -9.74 15.42
C CYS A 162 5.08 -8.33 15.16
N SER A 163 5.38 -7.57 16.21
CA SER A 163 5.97 -6.23 16.12
C SER A 163 7.17 -6.12 17.06
N LEU A 164 8.06 -5.16 16.78
CA LEU A 164 9.13 -4.82 17.71
C LEU A 164 8.54 -4.14 18.95
N ALA A 165 9.01 -4.57 20.12
CA ALA A 165 8.64 -3.98 21.41
C ALA A 165 9.67 -2.94 21.88
N ALA A 166 10.90 -3.06 21.39
CA ALA A 166 12.02 -2.19 21.71
C ALA A 166 12.82 -1.84 20.43
N ASP A 167 13.37 -0.63 20.43
CA ASP A 167 14.23 -0.14 19.37
C ASP A 167 15.66 -0.72 19.48
N PRO A 168 16.40 -0.82 18.36
CA PRO A 168 17.83 -1.15 18.41
C PRO A 168 18.63 -0.05 19.13
N PRO A 169 19.81 -0.36 19.71
CA PRO A 169 20.47 -1.68 19.70
C PRO A 169 19.83 -2.68 20.66
N TRP A 170 19.66 -3.93 20.20
CA TRP A 170 19.03 -4.98 21.01
C TRP A 170 20.07 -5.75 21.84
N PRO A 171 19.75 -6.14 23.09
CA PRO A 171 20.63 -6.92 23.97
C PRO A 171 20.71 -8.40 23.55
N VAL A 172 21.10 -8.64 22.30
CA VAL A 172 21.21 -9.96 21.70
C VAL A 172 22.65 -10.19 21.25
N ARG A 173 23.23 -11.32 21.66
CA ARG A 173 24.61 -11.68 21.28
C ARG A 173 24.83 -11.61 19.76
N PRO A 174 25.94 -11.06 19.26
CA PRO A 174 26.20 -10.93 17.82
C PRO A 174 26.13 -12.26 17.04
N GLY A 175 26.48 -13.38 17.68
CA GLY A 175 26.41 -14.72 17.08
C GLY A 175 24.99 -15.31 16.93
N ALA A 176 23.94 -14.66 17.46
CA ALA A 176 22.56 -15.15 17.35
C ALA A 176 21.91 -14.72 16.02
N ALA A 177 22.49 -15.14 14.90
CA ALA A 177 22.12 -14.72 13.56
C ALA A 177 20.61 -14.84 13.26
N LYS A 178 19.94 -15.91 13.75
CA LYS A 178 18.50 -16.10 13.52
C LYS A 178 17.61 -15.16 14.37
N GLN A 179 18.04 -14.79 15.59
CA GLN A 179 17.33 -13.82 16.42
C GLN A 179 17.44 -12.42 15.80
N LEU A 180 18.66 -12.03 15.43
CA LEU A 180 18.94 -10.76 14.78
C LEU A 180 18.20 -10.65 13.44
N ALA A 181 18.15 -11.71 12.63
CA ALA A 181 17.39 -11.73 11.39
C ALA A 181 15.88 -11.51 11.59
N VAL A 182 15.30 -12.00 12.70
CA VAL A 182 13.89 -11.74 13.04
C VAL A 182 13.69 -10.27 13.40
N LEU A 183 14.55 -9.73 14.28
CA LEU A 183 14.46 -8.34 14.72
C LEU A 183 14.69 -7.36 13.57
N ASP A 184 15.69 -7.60 12.72
CA ASP A 184 15.95 -6.81 11.51
C ASP A 184 14.77 -6.83 10.55
N LEU A 185 14.18 -8.00 10.31
CA LEU A 185 13.04 -8.11 9.40
C LEU A 185 11.82 -7.36 9.93
N LEU A 186 11.55 -7.42 11.23
CA LEU A 186 10.48 -6.66 11.87
C LEU A 186 10.77 -5.16 11.91
N CYS A 187 12.04 -4.76 12.04
CA CYS A 187 12.46 -3.36 11.93
C CYS A 187 12.22 -2.83 10.51
N ASP A 188 12.62 -3.60 9.50
CA ASP A 188 12.56 -3.22 8.10
C ASP A 188 11.16 -3.29 7.51
N LEU A 189 10.28 -4.17 7.98
CA LEU A 189 8.93 -4.34 7.42
C LEU A 189 7.85 -3.70 8.28
N GLY A 190 8.14 -3.42 9.55
CA GLY A 190 7.15 -3.11 10.56
C GLY A 190 6.37 -4.36 11.00
N PRO A 191 5.20 -4.17 11.64
CA PRO A 191 4.39 -5.26 12.14
C PRO A 191 4.03 -6.27 11.04
N THR A 192 4.39 -7.54 11.25
CA THR A 192 4.30 -8.60 10.23
C THR A 192 3.65 -9.84 10.83
N SER A 193 2.73 -10.46 10.09
CA SER A 193 2.09 -11.71 10.53
C SER A 193 3.10 -12.84 10.73
N LEU A 194 2.89 -13.66 11.75
CA LEU A 194 3.72 -14.83 12.06
C LEU A 194 3.96 -15.73 10.84
N SER A 195 2.95 -15.91 9.99
CA SER A 195 3.09 -16.75 8.81
C SER A 195 3.96 -16.16 7.71
N ASP A 196 3.89 -14.86 7.50
CA ASP A 196 4.75 -14.20 6.53
C ASP A 196 6.21 -14.15 7.03
N LEU A 197 6.42 -14.08 8.36
CA LEU A 197 7.75 -14.30 8.96
C LEU A 197 8.25 -15.73 8.73
N LYS A 198 7.42 -16.75 8.97
CA LYS A 198 7.78 -18.16 8.70
C LYS A 198 8.10 -18.43 7.22
N LYS A 199 7.41 -17.78 6.29
CA LYS A 199 7.71 -17.89 4.86
C LYS A 199 9.06 -17.28 4.50
N ARG A 200 9.44 -16.17 5.14
CA ARG A 200 10.69 -15.45 4.85
C ARG A 200 11.91 -16.06 5.56
N LEU A 201 11.74 -16.52 6.80
CA LEU A 201 12.82 -16.96 7.68
C LEU A 201 12.85 -18.48 7.95
N GLY A 202 11.80 -19.20 7.56
CA GLY A 202 11.67 -20.66 7.70
C GLY A 202 10.79 -21.12 8.88
N PRO A 203 10.60 -22.44 9.05
CA PRO A 203 9.70 -22.99 10.07
C PRO A 203 10.17 -22.79 11.51
N GLY A 204 11.49 -22.64 11.74
CA GLY A 204 12.09 -22.46 13.07
C GLY A 204 11.89 -21.08 13.69
N THR A 205 11.13 -20.17 13.08
CA THR A 205 10.96 -18.78 13.52
C THR A 205 10.09 -18.64 14.79
N LEU A 206 9.11 -19.52 15.02
CA LEU A 206 8.20 -19.38 16.16
C LEU A 206 8.90 -19.54 17.53
N PRO A 207 9.74 -20.57 17.76
CA PRO A 207 10.52 -20.67 19.00
C PRO A 207 11.40 -19.43 19.26
N ILE A 208 11.96 -18.86 18.18
CA ILE A 208 12.80 -17.66 18.26
C ILE A 208 11.97 -16.45 18.68
N LEU A 209 10.81 -16.24 18.05
CA LEU A 209 9.90 -15.14 18.40
C LEU A 209 9.42 -15.25 19.85
N ARG A 210 9.09 -16.45 20.32
CA ARG A 210 8.71 -16.67 21.74
C ARG A 210 9.84 -16.29 22.70
N ARG A 211 11.07 -16.66 22.38
CA ARG A 211 12.25 -16.25 23.16
C ARG A 211 12.52 -14.75 23.11
N LEU A 212 12.29 -14.11 21.96
CA LEU A 212 12.44 -12.65 21.83
C LEU A 212 11.32 -11.91 22.58
N ALA A 213 10.12 -12.49 22.64
CA ALA A 213 9.01 -11.94 23.42
C ALA A 213 9.24 -12.07 24.93
N SER A 214 9.82 -13.18 25.41
CA SER A 214 10.22 -13.29 26.82
C SER A 214 11.34 -12.34 27.22
N LEU A 215 12.06 -11.77 26.24
CA LEU A 215 13.08 -10.72 26.45
C LEU A 215 12.50 -9.31 26.23
N GLU A 216 11.18 -9.18 26.05
CA GLU A 216 10.51 -7.91 25.77
C GLU A 216 11.02 -7.17 24.53
N LEU A 217 11.59 -7.90 23.56
CA LEU A 217 12.07 -7.33 22.29
C LEU A 217 11.03 -7.42 21.17
N VAL A 218 10.08 -8.35 21.29
CA VAL A 218 9.00 -8.59 20.32
C VAL A 218 7.68 -8.71 21.06
N ARG A 219 6.62 -8.10 20.53
CA ARG A 219 5.24 -8.29 20.99
C ARG A 219 4.47 -9.17 20.01
N PHE A 220 3.62 -10.03 20.55
CA PHE A 220 2.58 -10.71 19.78
C PHE A 220 1.29 -9.94 20.03
N ASP A 221 0.76 -9.34 18.97
CA ASP A 221 -0.60 -8.83 18.98
C ASP A 221 -1.50 -9.92 18.40
N GLU A 222 -2.17 -10.64 19.28
CA GLU A 222 -3.17 -11.64 18.89
C GLU A 222 -4.46 -10.99 18.38
N GLY A 223 -4.60 -9.67 18.54
CA GLY A 223 -5.84 -8.97 18.32
C GLY A 223 -6.95 -9.61 19.14
N GLU A 224 -6.80 -9.63 20.48
CA GLU A 224 -7.95 -9.93 21.32
C GLU A 224 -9.10 -9.04 20.84
N ALA A 225 -10.18 -9.68 20.41
CA ALA A 225 -11.38 -9.03 19.87
C ALA A 225 -12.17 -8.37 21.01
N THR A 226 -11.49 -7.61 21.87
CA THR A 226 -12.02 -6.92 23.05
C THR A 226 -12.06 -5.42 22.88
N CYS A 227 -11.75 -4.89 21.69
CA CYS A 227 -12.33 -3.61 21.31
C CYS A 227 -13.68 -3.92 20.67
N PRO A 228 -14.81 -3.84 21.40
CA PRO A 228 -16.10 -3.73 20.74
C PRO A 228 -15.95 -2.54 19.80
N LEU A 229 -15.93 -2.82 18.49
CA LEU A 229 -16.10 -1.79 17.48
C LEU A 229 -17.29 -0.96 17.95
N PRO A 230 -17.17 0.38 18.05
CA PRO A 230 -18.05 1.20 18.85
C PRO A 230 -19.50 0.80 18.62
N GLU A 231 -20.16 0.29 19.67
CA GLU A 231 -21.61 0.19 19.73
C GLU A 231 -22.18 1.60 19.53
N PRO A 232 -23.33 1.78 18.86
CA PRO A 232 -23.94 3.09 18.67
C PRO A 232 -24.11 3.80 20.01
N GLY A 233 -23.17 4.69 20.30
CA GLY A 233 -23.08 5.46 21.53
C GLY A 233 -23.68 6.84 21.31
N SER A 234 -24.39 7.34 22.33
CA SER A 234 -25.06 8.63 22.42
C SER A 234 -24.12 9.85 22.44
N GLY A 235 -23.02 9.82 21.68
CA GLY A 235 -22.13 10.96 21.50
C GLY A 235 -22.86 12.09 20.79
N GLN A 236 -22.79 13.31 21.32
CA GLN A 236 -23.30 14.49 20.62
C GLN A 236 -22.41 14.77 19.40
N ALA A 237 -23.02 14.89 18.23
CA ALA A 237 -22.33 15.32 17.02
C ALA A 237 -21.77 16.74 17.23
N SER A 238 -20.50 16.93 16.88
CA SER A 238 -19.87 18.25 16.93
C SER A 238 -20.37 19.09 15.74
N GLU A 239 -20.74 20.35 16.00
CA GLU A 239 -21.16 21.26 14.94
C GLU A 239 -20.02 21.47 13.93
N MET A 240 -20.31 21.19 12.66
CA MET A 240 -19.35 21.39 11.58
C MET A 240 -19.27 22.88 11.20
N PRO A 241 -18.08 23.43 10.92
CA PRO A 241 -17.96 24.82 10.52
C PRO A 241 -18.77 25.11 9.23
N PRO A 242 -19.25 26.35 9.02
CA PRO A 242 -20.01 26.71 7.83
C PRO A 242 -19.17 26.52 6.56
N LEU A 243 -19.85 26.23 5.44
CA LEU A 243 -19.20 26.14 4.13
C LEU A 243 -18.78 27.51 3.64
N THR A 244 -17.62 27.59 2.98
CA THR A 244 -17.28 28.78 2.19
C THR A 244 -18.16 28.87 0.94
N ALA A 245 -18.22 30.04 0.30
CA ALA A 245 -18.98 30.23 -0.94
C ALA A 245 -18.54 29.23 -2.05
N GLU A 246 -17.24 28.99 -2.20
CA GLU A 246 -16.72 28.00 -3.16
C GLU A 246 -17.16 26.57 -2.80
N GLN A 247 -17.13 26.21 -1.52
CA GLN A 247 -17.54 24.88 -1.07
C GLN A 247 -19.05 24.68 -1.23
N ALA A 248 -19.86 25.73 -1.00
CA ALA A 248 -21.31 25.70 -1.22
C ALA A 248 -21.64 25.54 -2.71
N ALA A 249 -20.97 26.28 -3.60
CA ALA A 249 -21.13 26.13 -5.05
C ALA A 249 -20.69 24.72 -5.52
N ALA A 250 -19.58 24.21 -4.97
CA ALA A 250 -19.11 22.85 -5.23
C ALA A 250 -20.15 21.81 -4.81
N LEU A 251 -20.71 21.96 -3.61
CA LEU A 251 -21.76 21.08 -3.10
C LEU A 251 -23.02 21.14 -3.98
N ALA A 252 -23.45 22.33 -4.41
CA ALA A 252 -24.61 22.49 -5.28
C ALA A 252 -24.45 21.74 -6.62
N THR A 253 -23.20 21.57 -7.09
CA THR A 253 -22.89 20.78 -8.29
C THR A 253 -22.83 19.28 -8.03
N LEU A 254 -22.32 18.87 -6.86
CA LEU A 254 -22.08 17.45 -6.54
C LEU A 254 -23.29 16.76 -5.91
N ALA A 255 -24.06 17.46 -5.08
CA ALA A 255 -25.19 16.91 -4.35
C ALA A 255 -26.29 16.31 -5.25
N PRO A 256 -26.70 16.94 -6.37
CA PRO A 256 -27.71 16.35 -7.27
C PRO A 256 -27.28 15.01 -7.87
N VAL A 257 -25.97 14.74 -7.97
CA VAL A 257 -25.45 13.46 -8.48
C VAL A 257 -25.73 12.33 -7.48
N LEU A 258 -25.87 12.63 -6.19
CA LEU A 258 -26.28 11.62 -5.20
C LEU A 258 -27.73 11.16 -5.40
N ASP A 259 -28.55 11.96 -6.09
CA ASP A 259 -29.94 11.63 -6.46
C ASP A 259 -30.03 10.81 -7.77
N GLN A 260 -28.97 10.86 -8.59
CA GLN A 260 -28.89 10.17 -9.88
C GLN A 260 -27.77 9.12 -9.84
N PRO A 261 -28.06 7.89 -9.37
CA PRO A 261 -27.05 6.85 -9.18
C PRO A 261 -26.55 6.28 -10.51
N ASP A 262 -25.67 7.02 -11.21
CA ASP A 262 -25.09 6.69 -12.51
C ASP A 262 -23.64 6.16 -12.41
N GLY A 263 -23.07 6.12 -11.20
CA GLY A 263 -21.67 5.74 -10.99
C GLY A 263 -20.67 6.84 -11.34
N ALA A 264 -21.13 8.08 -11.47
CA ALA A 264 -20.35 9.24 -11.86
C ALA A 264 -19.06 9.41 -11.05
N ALA A 265 -17.97 9.63 -11.77
CA ALA A 265 -16.75 10.19 -11.20
C ALA A 265 -16.75 11.72 -11.29
N ARG A 266 -16.26 12.38 -10.23
CA ARG A 266 -16.07 13.84 -10.16
C ARG A 266 -14.70 14.15 -9.58
N LEU A 267 -14.00 15.10 -10.18
CA LEU A 267 -12.73 15.61 -9.67
C LEU A 267 -12.97 16.86 -8.82
N VAL A 268 -12.55 16.83 -7.56
CA VAL A 268 -12.49 18.02 -6.70
C VAL A 268 -11.06 18.53 -6.72
N TYR A 269 -10.80 19.50 -7.60
CA TYR A 269 -9.51 20.16 -7.74
C TYR A 269 -9.44 21.36 -6.79
N GLY A 270 -8.86 21.14 -5.61
CA GLY A 270 -8.82 22.15 -4.56
C GLY A 270 -7.42 22.33 -3.99
N VAL A 271 -6.92 23.57 -4.00
CA VAL A 271 -5.58 23.92 -3.49
C VAL A 271 -5.39 23.43 -2.05
N THR A 272 -4.14 23.23 -1.64
CA THR A 272 -3.83 22.80 -0.27
C THR A 272 -4.40 23.80 0.75
N GLY A 273 -5.27 23.32 1.64
CA GLY A 273 -5.97 24.17 2.62
C GLY A 273 -7.36 24.68 2.18
N SER A 274 -7.86 24.30 1.01
CA SER A 274 -9.21 24.66 0.50
C SER A 274 -10.39 24.03 1.26
N GLY A 275 -10.12 23.17 2.25
CA GLY A 275 -11.17 22.55 3.07
C GLY A 275 -11.94 21.41 2.38
N LYS A 276 -11.32 20.67 1.45
CA LYS A 276 -11.92 19.49 0.78
C LYS A 276 -12.59 18.51 1.76
N THR A 277 -11.98 18.27 2.93
CA THR A 277 -12.55 17.40 3.97
C THR A 277 -13.93 17.86 4.43
N ARG A 278 -14.19 19.17 4.55
CA ARG A 278 -15.49 19.70 4.95
C ARG A 278 -16.57 19.39 3.90
N LEU A 279 -16.21 19.48 2.61
CA LEU A 279 -17.06 19.07 1.49
C LEU A 279 -17.35 17.57 1.53
N TYR A 280 -16.35 16.73 1.81
CA TYR A 280 -16.56 15.27 1.94
C TYR A 280 -17.53 14.92 3.07
N MET A 281 -17.45 15.60 4.23
CA MET A 281 -18.38 15.39 5.34
C MET A 281 -19.80 15.81 4.96
N GLU A 282 -19.98 16.88 4.18
CA GLU A 282 -21.31 17.28 3.73
C GLU A 282 -21.94 16.27 2.76
N LEU A 283 -21.15 15.78 1.80
CA LEU A 283 -21.59 14.69 0.91
C LEU A 283 -21.89 13.42 1.69
N THR A 284 -21.10 13.12 2.73
CA THR A 284 -21.33 12.00 3.65
C THR A 284 -22.68 12.15 4.34
N ARG A 285 -22.98 13.32 4.93
CA ARG A 285 -24.28 13.61 5.57
C ARG A 285 -25.44 13.37 4.61
N LEU A 286 -25.36 13.90 3.40
CA LEU A 286 -26.39 13.72 2.36
C LEU A 286 -26.55 12.25 1.93
N THR A 287 -25.46 11.50 1.87
CA THR A 287 -25.48 10.07 1.50
C THR A 287 -26.10 9.21 2.61
N LEU A 288 -25.76 9.49 3.87
CA LEU A 288 -26.30 8.79 5.03
C LEU A 288 -27.80 9.07 5.20
N ALA A 289 -28.26 10.29 4.93
CA ALA A 289 -29.69 10.64 4.92
C ALA A 289 -30.51 9.81 3.92
N LYS A 290 -29.86 9.20 2.93
CA LYS A 290 -30.47 8.28 1.95
C LYS A 290 -30.34 6.80 2.35
N GLY A 291 -29.82 6.50 3.55
CA GLY A 291 -29.57 5.13 4.01
C GLY A 291 -28.47 4.40 3.23
N ARG A 292 -27.57 5.13 2.57
CA ARG A 292 -26.48 4.57 1.76
C ARG A 292 -25.14 4.66 2.50
N GLN A 293 -24.26 3.71 2.23
CA GLN A 293 -22.96 3.57 2.87
C GLN A 293 -21.91 4.48 2.23
N VAL A 294 -20.92 4.88 3.02
CA VAL A 294 -19.85 5.80 2.60
C VAL A 294 -18.47 5.16 2.78
N LEU A 295 -17.64 5.26 1.75
CA LEU A 295 -16.22 4.88 1.77
C LEU A 295 -15.34 6.13 1.70
N LEU A 296 -14.56 6.38 2.75
CA LEU A 296 -13.58 7.47 2.81
C LEU A 296 -12.16 6.91 2.74
N LEU A 297 -11.48 7.13 1.63
CA LEU A 297 -10.17 6.54 1.37
C LEU A 297 -9.07 7.57 1.35
N ALA A 298 -7.96 7.21 1.95
CA ALA A 298 -6.71 7.95 1.89
C ALA A 298 -5.54 7.02 1.54
N PRO A 299 -4.43 7.56 1.01
CA PRO A 299 -3.29 6.75 0.60
C PRO A 299 -2.58 6.05 1.78
N GLU A 300 -2.60 6.68 2.96
CA GLU A 300 -1.83 6.24 4.13
C GLU A 300 -2.69 6.11 5.38
N VAL A 301 -2.22 5.31 6.35
CA VAL A 301 -2.95 5.03 7.59
C VAL A 301 -3.21 6.30 8.40
N ALA A 302 -2.22 7.19 8.53
CA ALA A 302 -2.37 8.43 9.28
C ALA A 302 -3.44 9.36 8.68
N LEU A 303 -3.50 9.46 7.35
CA LEU A 303 -4.52 10.21 6.63
C LEU A 303 -5.90 9.54 6.74
N ALA A 304 -5.96 8.22 6.64
CA ALA A 304 -7.21 7.47 6.81
C ALA A 304 -7.77 7.64 8.23
N ALA A 305 -6.91 7.60 9.25
CA ALA A 305 -7.27 7.88 10.64
C ALA A 305 -7.76 9.33 10.83
N LYS A 306 -7.21 10.30 10.08
CA LYS A 306 -7.72 11.68 10.08
C LYS A 306 -9.14 11.77 9.52
N LEU A 307 -9.41 11.11 8.39
CA LEU A 307 -10.77 11.03 7.81
C LEU A 307 -11.73 10.31 8.76
N HIS A 308 -11.28 9.22 9.39
CA HIS A 308 -12.04 8.48 10.40
C HIS A 308 -12.40 9.34 11.61
N ARG A 309 -11.45 10.08 12.19
CA ARG A 309 -11.70 11.02 13.30
C ARG A 309 -12.65 12.15 12.91
N ALA A 310 -12.56 12.65 11.67
CA ALA A 310 -13.50 13.64 11.17
C ALA A 310 -14.92 13.06 11.08
N ALA A 311 -15.06 11.85 10.54
CA ALA A 311 -16.34 11.15 10.48
C ALA A 311 -16.89 10.82 11.88
N LEU A 312 -16.05 10.40 12.83
CA LEU A 312 -16.47 10.11 14.21
C LEU A 312 -17.04 11.34 14.93
N ARG A 313 -16.44 12.51 14.72
CA ARG A 313 -16.93 13.75 15.32
C ARG A 313 -18.23 14.24 14.67
N ALA A 314 -18.37 14.04 13.37
CA ALA A 314 -19.53 14.51 12.61
C ALA A 314 -20.74 13.55 12.69
N PHE A 315 -20.48 12.24 12.78
CA PHE A 315 -21.48 11.17 12.71
C PHE A 315 -21.19 10.06 13.75
N PRO A 316 -21.17 10.38 15.06
CA PRO A 316 -20.93 9.39 16.11
C PRO A 316 -21.93 8.21 16.06
N GLU A 317 -23.19 8.49 15.71
CA GLU A 317 -24.28 7.51 15.57
C GLU A 317 -24.06 6.50 14.45
N ALA A 318 -23.27 6.86 13.43
CA ALA A 318 -22.99 6.01 12.28
C ALA A 318 -21.87 5.00 12.53
N CYS A 319 -21.27 5.00 13.73
CA CYS A 319 -20.13 4.19 14.15
C CYS A 319 -19.06 3.97 13.07
N PRO A 320 -18.41 5.04 12.57
CA PRO A 320 -17.38 4.92 11.54
C PRO A 320 -16.33 3.87 11.88
N VAL A 321 -16.04 2.97 10.94
CA VAL A 321 -15.04 1.93 11.09
C VAL A 321 -13.75 2.33 10.38
N LEU A 322 -12.60 2.17 11.06
CA LEU A 322 -11.28 2.32 10.46
C LEU A 322 -10.77 0.98 9.93
N SER A 323 -10.40 0.90 8.65
CA SER A 323 -9.88 -0.32 8.02
C SER A 323 -8.57 -0.11 7.27
N HIS A 324 -7.53 -0.87 7.62
CA HIS A 324 -6.25 -0.87 6.89
C HIS A 324 -5.48 -2.19 7.00
N GLY A 325 -4.54 -2.39 6.07
CA GLY A 325 -3.79 -3.65 5.94
C GLY A 325 -2.86 -4.01 7.12
N TYR A 326 -2.46 -3.03 7.93
CA TYR A 326 -1.60 -3.23 9.11
C TYR A 326 -2.37 -3.68 10.37
N GLN A 327 -3.70 -3.74 10.35
CA GLN A 327 -4.47 -4.27 11.47
C GLN A 327 -4.24 -5.79 11.64
N PRO A 328 -4.32 -6.30 12.88
CA PRO A 328 -4.25 -7.73 13.15
C PRO A 328 -5.22 -8.53 12.26
N PRO A 329 -4.87 -9.75 11.83
CA PRO A 329 -5.75 -10.56 10.98
C PRO A 329 -7.16 -10.76 11.55
N ALA A 330 -7.29 -10.99 12.87
CA ALA A 330 -8.58 -11.14 13.54
C ALA A 330 -9.48 -9.90 13.38
N VAL A 331 -8.93 -8.69 13.55
CA VAL A 331 -9.65 -7.42 13.36
C VAL A 331 -10.14 -7.27 11.92
N ARG A 332 -9.29 -7.64 10.94
CA ARG A 332 -9.66 -7.59 9.52
C ARG A 332 -10.74 -8.61 9.15
N GLU A 333 -10.71 -9.79 9.78
CA GLU A 333 -11.73 -10.82 9.61
C GLU A 333 -13.09 -10.36 10.16
N GLN A 334 -13.10 -9.75 11.34
CA GLN A 334 -14.31 -9.16 11.93
C GLN A 334 -14.85 -8.01 11.07
N ALA A 335 -13.99 -7.09 10.62
CA ALA A 335 -14.39 -6.00 9.75
C ALA A 335 -15.01 -6.52 8.43
N PHE A 336 -14.44 -7.58 7.85
CA PHE A 336 -14.97 -8.21 6.65
C PHE A 336 -16.33 -8.87 6.89
N ALA A 337 -16.48 -9.62 7.99
CA ALA A 337 -17.74 -10.28 8.35
C ALA A 337 -18.85 -9.25 8.63
N ARG A 338 -18.55 -8.18 9.37
CA ARG A 338 -19.50 -7.08 9.62
C ARG A 338 -19.87 -6.33 8.35
N ALA A 339 -18.90 -6.05 7.48
CA ALA A 339 -19.17 -5.41 6.19
C ALA A 339 -20.13 -6.24 5.30
N ALA A 340 -20.13 -7.57 5.47
CA ALA A 340 -21.02 -8.47 4.74
C ALA A 340 -22.40 -8.65 5.41
N ALA A 341 -22.55 -8.25 6.67
CA ALA A 341 -23.75 -8.45 7.47
C ALA A 341 -24.86 -7.44 7.12
N ALA A 342 -26.08 -7.67 7.64
CA ALA A 342 -27.22 -6.78 7.39
C ALA A 342 -27.06 -5.43 8.11
N ASP A 343 -26.42 -5.42 9.27
CA ASP A 343 -26.05 -4.25 10.09
C ASP A 343 -24.69 -3.65 9.68
N ALA A 344 -24.33 -3.79 8.40
CA ALA A 344 -23.04 -3.34 7.90
C ALA A 344 -22.79 -1.86 8.20
N PRO A 345 -21.52 -1.47 8.49
CA PRO A 345 -21.18 -0.11 8.88
C PRO A 345 -21.64 0.90 7.83
N ALA A 346 -22.21 2.01 8.30
CA ALA A 346 -22.67 3.09 7.44
C ALA A 346 -21.50 3.89 6.87
N ILE A 347 -20.39 3.99 7.62
CA ILE A 347 -19.17 4.69 7.20
C ILE A 347 -17.96 3.80 7.42
N VAL A 348 -17.14 3.66 6.36
CA VAL A 348 -15.82 3.04 6.46
C VAL A 348 -14.77 4.02 5.98
N ALA A 349 -13.83 4.36 6.87
CA ALA A 349 -12.65 5.12 6.55
C ALA A 349 -11.43 4.19 6.49
N GLY A 350 -10.53 4.37 5.53
CA GLY A 350 -9.42 3.43 5.40
C GLY A 350 -8.40 3.74 4.32
N THR A 351 -7.47 2.81 4.16
CA THR A 351 -6.53 2.83 3.02
C THR A 351 -7.09 2.01 1.85
N ARG A 352 -6.31 1.82 0.78
CA ARG A 352 -6.71 1.04 -0.41
C ARG A 352 -7.36 -0.32 -0.12
N SER A 353 -7.02 -1.00 0.98
CA SER A 353 -7.61 -2.30 1.33
C SER A 353 -9.07 -2.22 1.75
N ALA A 354 -9.54 -1.07 2.24
CA ALA A 354 -10.94 -0.89 2.65
C ALA A 354 -11.91 -0.99 1.46
N LEU A 355 -11.44 -0.69 0.23
CA LEU A 355 -12.19 -0.93 -1.01
C LEU A 355 -12.54 -2.40 -1.25
N LEU A 356 -11.90 -3.33 -0.55
CA LEU A 356 -12.11 -4.77 -0.71
C LEU A 356 -13.12 -5.32 0.30
N LEU A 357 -13.75 -4.48 1.12
CA LEU A 357 -14.82 -4.90 2.02
C LEU A 357 -16.14 -5.09 1.26
N PRO A 358 -16.92 -6.15 1.56
CA PRO A 358 -18.15 -6.53 0.85
C PRO A 358 -19.38 -5.67 1.21
N LEU A 359 -19.24 -4.34 1.15
CA LEU A 359 -20.32 -3.37 1.35
C LEU A 359 -21.31 -3.39 0.17
N ARG A 360 -22.62 -3.41 0.45
CA ARG A 360 -23.69 -3.74 -0.50
C ARG A 360 -24.49 -2.53 -1.02
N ASN A 361 -24.49 -1.39 -0.33
CA ASN A 361 -25.26 -0.20 -0.73
C ASN A 361 -24.42 1.07 -0.64
N ILE A 362 -23.28 1.11 -1.33
CA ILE A 362 -22.42 2.30 -1.33
C ILE A 362 -23.11 3.42 -2.10
N GLY A 363 -23.19 4.62 -1.52
CA GLY A 363 -23.66 5.83 -2.19
C GLY A 363 -22.56 6.84 -2.48
N LEU A 364 -21.45 6.78 -1.74
CA LEU A 364 -20.33 7.69 -1.89
C LEU A 364 -19.00 6.96 -1.69
N ILE A 365 -18.06 7.18 -2.61
CA ILE A 365 -16.67 6.78 -2.49
C ILE A 365 -15.80 8.02 -2.65
N VAL A 366 -15.00 8.35 -1.64
CA VAL A 366 -14.04 9.47 -1.70
C VAL A 366 -12.63 8.92 -1.71
N LEU A 367 -11.81 9.35 -2.66
CA LEU A 367 -10.36 9.15 -2.65
C LEU A 367 -9.69 10.49 -2.45
N ASP A 368 -9.24 10.75 -1.21
CA ASP A 368 -8.45 11.94 -0.91
C ASP A 368 -7.00 11.73 -1.33
N GLU A 369 -6.37 12.78 -1.84
CA GLU A 369 -5.04 12.74 -2.48
C GLU A 369 -4.94 11.68 -3.59
N GLU A 370 -5.89 11.68 -4.52
CA GLU A 370 -6.05 10.64 -5.56
C GLU A 370 -4.80 10.39 -6.43
N HIS A 371 -3.91 11.38 -6.55
CA HIS A 371 -2.68 11.27 -7.34
C HIS A 371 -1.62 10.36 -6.70
N ASP A 372 -1.77 10.03 -5.41
CA ASP A 372 -0.74 9.35 -4.64
C ASP A 372 -0.48 7.91 -5.16
N GLY A 373 0.80 7.57 -5.33
CA GLY A 373 1.24 6.25 -5.77
C GLY A 373 0.87 5.12 -4.80
N ALA A 374 0.63 5.42 -3.51
CA ALA A 374 0.20 4.44 -2.51
C ALA A 374 -1.19 3.86 -2.80
N PHE A 375 -1.96 4.40 -3.73
CA PHE A 375 -3.18 3.75 -4.22
C PHE A 375 -2.93 2.55 -5.13
N LYS A 376 -1.69 2.35 -5.63
CA LYS A 376 -1.31 1.18 -6.42
C LYS A 376 -0.75 0.08 -5.52
N GLN A 377 -1.40 -1.09 -5.53
CA GLN A 377 -0.83 -2.32 -5.00
C GLN A 377 0.13 -2.91 -6.05
N GLU A 378 1.32 -3.34 -5.63
CA GLU A 378 2.29 -4.03 -6.50
C GLU A 378 2.49 -5.49 -6.10
N ASP A 379 2.39 -5.81 -4.80
CA ASP A 379 2.62 -7.17 -4.30
C ASP A 379 1.41 -8.08 -4.52
N ARG A 380 1.69 -9.34 -4.89
CA ARG A 380 0.77 -10.46 -5.21
C ARG A 380 -0.18 -10.21 -6.39
N LEU A 381 -1.01 -9.17 -6.32
CA LEU A 381 -2.00 -8.77 -7.32
C LEU A 381 -1.84 -7.27 -7.60
N PRO A 382 -1.29 -6.87 -8.76
CA PRO A 382 -1.03 -5.48 -9.04
C PRO A 382 -2.29 -4.71 -9.47
N TYR A 383 -3.08 -4.18 -8.54
CA TYR A 383 -4.30 -3.41 -8.84
C TYR A 383 -4.16 -1.94 -8.44
N GLN A 384 -4.91 -1.08 -9.14
CA GLN A 384 -4.99 0.36 -8.83
C GLN A 384 -6.30 0.65 -8.09
N ALA A 385 -6.23 1.25 -6.89
CA ALA A 385 -7.41 1.51 -6.08
C ALA A 385 -8.44 2.41 -6.79
N LYS A 386 -7.99 3.40 -7.58
CA LYS A 386 -8.86 4.26 -8.40
C LYS A 386 -9.73 3.47 -9.36
N GLU A 387 -9.18 2.43 -9.98
CA GLU A 387 -9.93 1.59 -10.93
C GLU A 387 -10.95 0.71 -10.20
N VAL A 388 -10.58 0.17 -9.03
CA VAL A 388 -11.51 -0.59 -8.18
C VAL A 388 -12.63 0.30 -7.67
N ALA A 389 -12.31 1.52 -7.25
CA ALA A 389 -13.30 2.51 -6.81
C ALA A 389 -14.27 2.88 -7.94
N PHE A 390 -13.76 3.11 -9.16
CA PHE A 390 -14.59 3.36 -10.34
C PHE A 390 -15.53 2.19 -10.65
N PHE A 391 -15.01 0.96 -10.62
CA PHE A 391 -15.84 -0.23 -10.81
C PHE A 391 -16.92 -0.34 -9.75
N ARG A 392 -16.58 -0.16 -8.46
CA ARG A 392 -17.55 -0.22 -7.37
C ARG A 392 -18.58 0.90 -7.46
N ALA A 393 -18.17 2.10 -7.87
CA ALA A 393 -19.06 3.23 -8.08
C ALA A 393 -20.08 2.92 -9.18
N ASN A 394 -19.65 2.41 -10.33
CA ASN A 394 -20.55 1.99 -11.41
C ASN A 394 -21.47 0.84 -11.01
N GLN A 395 -20.96 -0.13 -10.26
CA GLN A 395 -21.75 -1.27 -9.80
C GLN A 395 -22.86 -0.86 -8.83
N SER A 396 -22.59 0.11 -7.96
CA SER A 396 -23.52 0.54 -6.91
C SER A 396 -24.28 1.82 -7.27
N GLY A 397 -23.98 2.47 -8.39
CA GLY A 397 -24.47 3.82 -8.69
C GLY A 397 -24.05 4.84 -7.62
N ALA A 398 -22.82 4.73 -7.10
CA ALA A 398 -22.27 5.65 -6.12
C ALA A 398 -21.58 6.84 -6.80
N LEU A 399 -21.58 7.99 -6.14
CA LEU A 399 -20.71 9.10 -6.53
C LEU A 399 -19.26 8.77 -6.15
N LEU A 400 -18.36 8.80 -7.14
CA LEU A 400 -16.90 8.70 -6.91
C LEU A 400 -16.29 10.11 -6.91
N VAL A 401 -15.81 10.55 -5.76
CA VAL A 401 -15.10 11.82 -5.60
C VAL A 401 -13.59 11.58 -5.57
N LEU A 402 -12.88 12.13 -6.56
CA LEU A 402 -11.43 12.15 -6.62
C LEU A 402 -10.94 13.51 -6.13
N GLY A 403 -10.37 13.56 -4.94
CA GLY A 403 -9.93 14.81 -4.32
C GLY A 403 -8.44 15.04 -4.46
N SER A 404 -8.03 16.22 -4.95
CA SER A 404 -6.61 16.57 -4.94
C SER A 404 -6.31 18.06 -5.08
N ALA A 405 -5.18 18.48 -4.52
CA ALA A 405 -4.54 19.77 -4.83
C ALA A 405 -3.60 19.71 -6.05
N THR A 406 -3.13 18.51 -6.41
CA THR A 406 -2.20 18.27 -7.53
C THR A 406 -2.62 16.99 -8.25
N PRO A 407 -3.72 17.02 -9.02
CA PRO A 407 -4.32 15.83 -9.62
C PRO A 407 -3.34 14.99 -10.45
N ASP A 408 -3.62 13.70 -10.59
CA ASP A 408 -2.92 12.81 -11.53
C ASP A 408 -3.14 13.36 -12.95
N VAL A 409 -2.08 13.39 -13.76
CA VAL A 409 -2.15 13.91 -15.14
C VAL A 409 -3.24 13.21 -15.96
N LYS A 410 -3.49 11.91 -15.72
CA LYS A 410 -4.56 11.16 -16.41
C LYS A 410 -5.95 11.58 -15.91
N THR A 411 -6.10 11.80 -14.61
CA THR A 411 -7.36 12.28 -14.02
C THR A 411 -7.69 13.68 -14.52
N TYR A 412 -6.71 14.59 -14.54
CA TYR A 412 -6.89 15.95 -15.04
C TYR A 412 -7.17 15.98 -16.55
N TYR A 413 -6.50 15.13 -17.34
CA TYR A 413 -6.80 14.95 -18.76
C TYR A 413 -8.24 14.47 -18.98
N ALA A 414 -8.69 13.46 -18.23
CA ALA A 414 -10.06 12.98 -18.30
C ALA A 414 -11.08 14.07 -17.90
N ALA A 415 -10.72 14.94 -16.96
CA ALA A 415 -11.54 16.08 -16.58
C ALA A 415 -11.63 17.15 -17.67
N LYS A 416 -10.50 17.57 -18.24
CA LYS A 416 -10.47 18.52 -19.38
C LYS A 416 -11.19 17.98 -20.62
N ALA A 417 -11.18 16.66 -20.81
CA ALA A 417 -11.92 15.98 -21.88
C ALA A 417 -13.42 15.77 -21.58
N GLY A 418 -13.92 16.17 -20.41
CA GLY A 418 -15.33 16.05 -20.02
C GLY A 418 -15.75 14.66 -19.50
N HIS A 419 -14.84 13.68 -19.44
CA HIS A 419 -15.14 12.33 -18.95
C HIS A 419 -15.26 12.26 -17.42
N VAL A 420 -14.58 13.15 -16.70
CA VAL A 420 -14.64 13.26 -15.23
C VAL A 420 -14.89 14.72 -14.86
N PRO A 421 -16.15 15.19 -14.81
CA PRO A 421 -16.44 16.59 -14.54
C PRO A 421 -15.74 17.08 -13.26
N MET A 422 -15.19 18.29 -13.34
CA MET A 422 -14.33 18.85 -12.30
C MET A 422 -14.99 20.06 -11.63
N VAL A 423 -14.83 20.14 -10.32
CA VAL A 423 -15.16 21.30 -9.50
C VAL A 423 -13.87 21.86 -8.91
N ARG A 424 -13.72 23.19 -8.94
CA ARG A 424 -12.51 23.88 -8.48
C ARG A 424 -12.74 24.60 -7.14
N LEU A 425 -11.80 24.45 -6.22
CA LEU A 425 -11.70 25.24 -4.99
C LEU A 425 -10.37 26.00 -5.01
N ALA A 426 -10.41 27.28 -5.41
CA ALA A 426 -9.21 28.05 -5.71
C ALA A 426 -8.57 28.67 -4.46
N HIS A 427 -9.34 28.88 -3.39
CA HIS A 427 -8.89 29.64 -2.22
C HIS A 427 -8.76 28.76 -0.96
N ARG A 428 -7.83 29.15 -0.08
CA ARG A 428 -7.68 28.53 1.26
C ARG A 428 -8.79 29.00 2.20
N VAL A 429 -9.21 28.11 3.10
CA VAL A 429 -10.07 28.48 4.22
C VAL A 429 -9.26 29.33 5.20
N GLY A 430 -9.75 30.52 5.57
CA GLY A 430 -9.11 31.41 6.54
C GLY A 430 -8.16 32.48 5.97
N GLY A 431 -7.92 32.51 4.65
CA GLY A 431 -6.95 33.42 4.05
C GLY A 431 -5.50 32.95 4.18
N GLY A 432 -4.55 33.70 3.62
CA GLY A 432 -3.11 33.38 3.60
C GLY A 432 -2.59 33.00 2.22
N GLY A 433 -1.56 33.71 1.76
CA GLY A 433 -0.89 33.47 0.48
C GLY A 433 -0.15 32.13 0.43
N LEU A 434 0.22 31.71 -0.77
CA LEU A 434 1.22 30.64 -0.93
C LEU A 434 2.58 31.16 -0.40
N PRO A 435 3.37 30.32 0.29
CA PRO A 435 4.65 30.76 0.81
C PRO A 435 5.61 31.12 -0.33
N ALA A 436 6.55 32.03 -0.05
CA ALA A 436 7.56 32.41 -1.04
C ALA A 436 8.52 31.23 -1.27
N ILE A 437 8.58 30.75 -2.53
CA ILE A 437 9.47 29.67 -2.95
C ILE A 437 10.70 30.28 -3.63
N GLU A 438 11.87 29.97 -3.11
CA GLU A 438 13.16 30.40 -3.63
C GLU A 438 13.95 29.18 -4.14
N LEU A 439 14.45 29.27 -5.37
CA LEU A 439 15.35 28.27 -5.94
C LEU A 439 16.78 28.60 -5.54
N VAL A 440 17.47 27.62 -4.97
CA VAL A 440 18.87 27.74 -4.57
C VAL A 440 19.72 26.93 -5.54
N ASP A 441 20.58 27.61 -6.29
CA ASP A 441 21.52 26.97 -7.20
C ASP A 441 22.63 26.28 -6.40
N MET A 442 22.76 24.97 -6.59
CA MET A 442 23.79 24.17 -5.92
C MET A 442 25.13 24.18 -6.67
N ARG A 443 25.19 24.69 -7.91
CA ARG A 443 26.41 24.71 -8.72
C ARG A 443 27.43 25.66 -8.10
N GLY A 444 28.58 25.12 -7.67
CA GLY A 444 29.66 25.92 -7.09
C GLY A 444 29.35 26.55 -5.72
N ALA A 445 28.19 26.28 -5.13
CA ALA A 445 27.82 26.76 -3.81
C ALA A 445 28.66 26.07 -2.71
N GLY A 446 29.05 26.85 -1.70
CA GLY A 446 29.54 26.29 -0.44
C GLY A 446 28.47 25.40 0.19
N LYS A 447 28.87 24.21 0.63
CA LYS A 447 27.98 23.22 1.23
C LYS A 447 28.45 22.95 2.65
N LEU A 448 27.50 22.70 3.53
CA LEU A 448 27.76 22.35 4.92
C LEU A 448 28.59 21.06 5.00
N THR A 449 29.85 21.15 5.42
CA THR A 449 30.73 20.00 5.64
C THR A 449 30.76 19.62 7.11
N ALA A 450 31.01 18.34 7.39
CA ALA A 450 30.94 17.80 8.76
C ALA A 450 32.08 18.27 9.69
N VAL A 451 33.08 19.01 9.21
CA VAL A 451 34.26 19.40 10.00
C VAL A 451 34.74 20.81 9.63
N ALA A 452 34.73 21.73 10.60
CA ALA A 452 35.37 23.03 10.49
C ALA A 452 36.89 22.86 10.28
N GLY A 453 37.43 23.39 9.17
CA GLY A 453 38.88 23.46 8.93
C GLY A 453 39.50 22.43 7.98
N LYS A 454 38.75 21.49 7.39
CA LYS A 454 39.24 20.64 6.29
C LYS A 454 38.45 20.90 5.00
N ARG A 455 39.08 21.57 4.04
CA ARG A 455 38.62 21.56 2.64
C ARG A 455 38.92 20.19 2.05
N GLU A 456 37.94 19.28 2.07
CA GLU A 456 38.03 18.09 1.24
C GLU A 456 37.89 18.51 -0.23
N THR A 457 38.92 18.26 -1.02
CA THR A 457 38.91 18.47 -2.46
C THR A 457 37.97 17.46 -3.12
N GLY A 458 36.75 17.90 -3.40
CA GLY A 458 35.74 17.14 -4.13
C GLY A 458 34.33 17.64 -3.80
N ASP A 459 33.50 17.82 -4.82
CA ASP A 459 32.17 18.47 -4.78
C ASP A 459 31.06 17.71 -3.96
N ARG A 460 31.40 16.89 -2.95
CA ARG A 460 30.58 15.71 -2.61
C ARG A 460 30.34 15.32 -1.14
N THR A 461 30.30 16.24 -0.15
CA THR A 461 29.91 15.82 1.23
C THR A 461 28.80 16.62 1.93
N GLY A 462 28.44 17.83 1.50
CA GLY A 462 27.34 18.59 2.13
C GLY A 462 25.97 18.45 1.45
N VAL A 463 24.90 18.30 2.24
CA VAL A 463 23.50 18.23 1.79
C VAL A 463 22.88 19.62 1.60
N LEU A 464 23.15 20.51 2.55
CA LEU A 464 22.63 21.87 2.57
C LEU A 464 23.70 22.82 2.05
N THR A 465 23.29 23.77 1.22
CA THR A 465 24.09 24.95 0.90
C THR A 465 24.21 25.85 2.14
N ASP A 466 25.24 26.69 2.17
CA ASP A 466 25.45 27.63 3.27
C ASP A 466 24.24 28.56 3.47
N LEU A 467 23.58 28.97 2.37
CA LEU A 467 22.33 29.75 2.41
C LEU A 467 21.20 29.00 3.12
N ALA A 468 21.00 27.73 2.80
CA ALA A 468 19.96 26.91 3.43
C ALA A 468 20.27 26.62 4.91
N ALA A 469 21.55 26.41 5.23
CA ALA A 469 22.01 26.22 6.60
C ALA A 469 21.85 27.50 7.46
N ALA A 470 22.17 28.67 6.91
CA ALA A 470 21.97 29.95 7.58
C ALA A 470 20.48 30.24 7.85
N ALA A 471 19.63 30.06 6.83
CA ALA A 471 18.18 30.25 6.99
C ALA A 471 17.59 29.30 8.05
N LEU A 472 18.10 28.08 8.13
CA LEU A 472 17.69 27.11 9.15
C LEU A 472 18.10 27.57 10.56
N ALA A 473 19.34 28.02 10.74
CA ALA A 473 19.83 28.53 12.02
C ALA A 473 19.02 29.75 12.50
N GLU A 474 18.73 30.69 11.60
CA GLU A 474 17.89 31.87 11.88
C GLU A 474 16.48 31.48 12.30
N THR A 475 15.86 30.51 11.60
CA THR A 475 14.51 30.03 11.91
C THR A 475 14.45 29.42 13.31
N VAL A 476 15.38 28.52 13.63
CA VAL A 476 15.43 27.87 14.96
C VAL A 476 15.76 28.89 16.06
N ALA A 477 16.62 29.87 15.79
CA ALA A 477 16.94 30.94 16.74
C ALA A 477 15.74 31.85 17.03
N ALA A 478 14.84 32.03 16.07
CA ALA A 478 13.57 32.76 16.25
C ALA A 478 12.52 31.97 17.07
N GLY A 479 12.80 30.71 17.42
CA GLY A 479 11.86 29.83 18.12
C GLY A 479 10.88 29.11 17.19
N ASP A 480 11.11 29.18 15.87
CA ASP A 480 10.25 28.58 14.87
C ASP A 480 10.67 27.15 14.52
N GLN A 481 9.77 26.43 13.85
CA GLN A 481 10.05 25.09 13.38
C GLN A 481 10.41 25.07 11.89
N ALA A 482 11.28 24.15 11.51
CA ALA A 482 11.70 23.92 10.15
C ALA A 482 11.51 22.47 9.72
N MET A 483 11.24 22.25 8.43
CA MET A 483 11.17 20.91 7.82
C MET A 483 12.17 20.76 6.69
N ILE A 484 12.88 19.63 6.64
CA ILE A 484 13.85 19.33 5.59
C ILE A 484 13.42 18.07 4.84
N LEU A 485 13.02 18.25 3.58
CA LEU A 485 12.72 17.16 2.66
C LEU A 485 14.00 16.64 2.01
N LEU A 486 14.30 15.38 2.28
CA LEU A 486 15.29 14.59 1.55
C LEU A 486 14.56 13.73 0.52
N ASN A 487 14.59 14.15 -0.74
CA ASN A 487 14.03 13.39 -1.86
C ASN A 487 14.99 12.26 -2.31
N ARG A 488 15.68 11.62 -1.36
CA ARG A 488 16.60 10.51 -1.62
C ARG A 488 15.98 9.20 -1.18
N ARG A 489 15.56 8.38 -2.14
CA ARG A 489 15.11 7.00 -1.89
C ARG A 489 16.27 6.23 -1.23
N GLY A 490 16.23 6.04 0.09
CA GLY A 490 16.81 4.89 0.80
C GLY A 490 18.26 4.51 0.49
N TYR A 491 19.15 5.46 0.17
CA TYR A 491 20.59 5.18 0.24
C TYR A 491 21.05 5.43 1.66
N ALA A 492 20.75 4.48 2.54
CA ALA A 492 21.54 4.35 3.75
C ALA A 492 22.97 3.97 3.33
N PRO A 493 23.99 4.46 4.06
CA PRO A 493 25.38 4.50 3.58
C PRO A 493 25.82 3.11 3.13
N LEU A 494 26.23 2.97 1.87
CA LEU A 494 26.86 1.74 1.43
C LEU A 494 28.28 1.71 1.98
N LEU A 495 28.73 0.57 2.48
CA LEU A 495 30.08 0.48 3.04
C LEU A 495 31.09 0.16 1.92
N PHE A 496 32.03 1.07 1.68
CA PHE A 496 33.11 0.92 0.71
C PHE A 496 34.38 0.45 1.40
N CYS A 497 34.99 -0.65 0.95
CA CYS A 497 36.27 -1.09 1.50
C CYS A 497 37.39 -0.30 0.82
N LEU A 498 38.24 0.33 1.62
CA LEU A 498 39.39 1.09 1.13
C LEU A 498 40.55 0.16 0.72
N ASP A 499 40.63 -1.05 1.30
CA ASP A 499 41.71 -1.99 1.03
C ASP A 499 41.56 -2.70 -0.34
N CYS A 500 40.32 -2.97 -0.79
CA CYS A 500 40.06 -3.57 -2.10
C CYS A 500 39.30 -2.64 -3.07
N GLU A 501 39.12 -1.38 -2.69
CA GLU A 501 38.48 -0.34 -3.49
C GLU A 501 37.12 -0.74 -4.08
N ALA A 502 36.32 -1.49 -3.30
CA ALA A 502 35.04 -2.01 -3.74
C ALA A 502 33.95 -1.86 -2.66
N PRO A 503 32.69 -1.60 -3.07
CA PRO A 503 31.57 -1.65 -2.13
C PRO A 503 31.32 -3.09 -1.66
N VAL A 504 30.99 -3.26 -0.39
CA VAL A 504 30.61 -4.58 0.13
C VAL A 504 29.25 -4.98 -0.46
N ARG A 505 29.21 -6.06 -1.24
CA ARG A 505 28.00 -6.52 -1.95
C ARG A 505 27.33 -7.72 -1.30
N CYS A 506 26.03 -7.84 -1.49
CA CYS A 506 25.25 -9.02 -1.15
C CYS A 506 25.54 -10.17 -2.14
N PRO A 507 25.94 -11.36 -1.70
CA PRO A 507 26.16 -12.50 -2.60
C PRO A 507 24.89 -13.03 -3.28
N ARG A 508 23.69 -12.69 -2.78
CA ARG A 508 22.39 -13.16 -3.32
C ARG A 508 21.74 -12.20 -4.30
N CYS A 509 22.04 -10.91 -4.16
CA CYS A 509 21.43 -9.84 -4.97
C CYS A 509 22.46 -9.10 -5.81
N GLU A 510 23.76 -9.25 -5.51
CA GLU A 510 24.88 -8.49 -6.11
C GLU A 510 24.75 -6.96 -5.95
N LEU A 511 23.84 -6.52 -5.08
CA LEU A 511 23.63 -5.13 -4.67
C LEU A 511 24.53 -4.79 -3.47
N SER A 512 24.98 -3.54 -3.39
CA SER A 512 25.71 -3.04 -2.22
C SER A 512 24.90 -3.22 -0.94
N LEU A 513 25.56 -3.65 0.14
CA LEU A 513 24.96 -3.73 1.47
C LEU A 513 24.87 -2.33 2.07
N THR A 514 23.80 -2.11 2.81
CA THR A 514 23.51 -0.88 3.52
C THR A 514 24.05 -0.97 4.94
N PHE A 515 24.87 -0.01 5.36
CA PHE A 515 25.35 0.11 6.73
C PHE A 515 24.30 0.80 7.60
N HIS A 516 23.89 0.11 8.67
CA HIS A 516 23.00 0.62 9.71
C HIS A 516 23.82 0.82 10.98
N LYS A 517 24.17 2.09 11.28
CA LYS A 517 25.01 2.46 12.43
C LYS A 517 24.35 2.04 13.75
N ASP A 518 23.08 2.40 13.96
CA ASP A 518 22.28 2.06 15.15
C ASP A 518 22.14 0.55 15.41
N ARG A 519 22.30 -0.25 14.35
CA ARG A 519 22.18 -1.71 14.40
C ARG A 519 23.54 -2.43 14.39
N GLU A 520 24.64 -1.70 14.19
CA GLU A 520 26.01 -2.22 14.05
C GLU A 520 26.11 -3.35 13.01
N ARG A 521 25.49 -3.15 11.82
CA ARG A 521 25.44 -4.22 10.80
C ARG A 521 25.26 -3.71 9.38
N LEU A 522 25.63 -4.57 8.43
CA LEU A 522 25.38 -4.43 7.00
C LEU A 522 24.16 -5.25 6.60
N VAL A 523 23.13 -4.62 6.03
CA VAL A 523 21.86 -5.25 5.64
C VAL A 523 21.59 -5.11 4.15
N CYS A 524 21.12 -6.18 3.52
CA CYS A 524 20.50 -6.13 2.20
C CYS A 524 18.98 -6.05 2.34
N HIS A 525 18.38 -4.89 2.10
CA HIS A 525 16.92 -4.71 2.20
C HIS A 525 16.09 -5.52 1.19
N TYR A 526 16.72 -6.11 0.18
CA TYR A 526 16.04 -6.90 -0.85
C TYR A 526 15.87 -8.37 -0.46
N CYS A 527 16.89 -8.99 0.13
CA CYS A 527 16.83 -10.40 0.52
C CYS A 527 16.90 -10.64 2.04
N GLY A 528 17.07 -9.57 2.83
CA GLY A 528 17.18 -9.64 4.30
C GLY A 528 18.50 -10.21 4.81
N LEU A 529 19.54 -10.35 3.96
CA LEU A 529 20.86 -10.77 4.42
C LEU A 529 21.44 -9.69 5.34
N ALA A 530 21.78 -10.06 6.57
CA ALA A 530 22.46 -9.19 7.53
C ALA A 530 23.84 -9.76 7.90
N ARG A 531 24.83 -8.88 8.10
CA ARG A 531 26.18 -9.21 8.60
C ARG A 531 26.60 -8.23 9.69
N PRO A 532 27.20 -8.69 10.79
CA PRO A 532 27.70 -7.79 11.83
C PRO A 532 28.77 -6.85 11.28
N HIS A 533 28.88 -5.64 11.82
CA HIS A 533 29.94 -4.68 11.55
C HIS A 533 30.34 -4.00 12.87
N PRO A 534 31.63 -3.93 13.25
CA PRO A 534 32.82 -4.18 12.44
C PRO A 534 33.07 -5.67 12.14
N SER A 535 33.48 -5.97 10.90
CA SER A 535 33.89 -7.31 10.45
C SER A 535 34.90 -7.19 9.30
N PRO A 536 35.82 -8.15 9.11
CA PRO A 536 36.70 -8.18 7.94
C PRO A 536 35.92 -8.13 6.61
N CYS A 537 36.49 -7.48 5.60
CA CYS A 537 35.93 -7.39 4.27
C CYS A 537 35.76 -8.79 3.69
N PRO A 538 34.57 -9.16 3.18
CA PRO A 538 34.34 -10.50 2.67
C PRO A 538 35.05 -10.79 1.34
N ILE A 539 35.65 -9.76 0.73
CA ILE A 539 36.39 -9.86 -0.54
C ILE A 539 37.89 -10.03 -0.24
N CYS A 540 38.48 -9.13 0.56
CA CYS A 540 39.93 -9.08 0.76
C CYS A 540 40.39 -9.34 2.21
N GLY A 541 39.48 -9.49 3.18
CA GLY A 541 39.83 -9.61 4.60
C GLY A 541 40.24 -8.30 5.28
N GLY A 542 40.30 -7.19 4.53
CA GLY A 542 40.65 -5.86 5.04
C GLY A 542 39.68 -5.31 6.08
N ALA A 543 40.12 -4.32 6.87
CA ALA A 543 39.34 -3.70 7.94
C ALA A 543 39.06 -2.21 7.69
N SER A 544 39.62 -1.64 6.62
CA SER A 544 39.47 -0.22 6.29
C SER A 544 38.18 0.00 5.51
N PHE A 545 37.22 0.70 6.10
CA PHE A 545 35.93 0.97 5.49
C PHE A 545 35.57 2.44 5.52
N LEU A 546 34.93 2.91 4.45
CA LEU A 546 34.36 4.23 4.29
C LEU A 546 32.85 4.11 4.05
N PRO A 547 31.98 4.59 4.96
CA PRO A 547 30.55 4.68 4.70
C PRO A 547 30.30 5.74 3.62
N MET A 548 29.78 5.30 2.48
CA MET A 548 29.49 6.11 1.31
C MET A 548 27.98 6.29 1.16
N GLY A 549 27.49 7.51 1.31
CA GLY A 549 26.07 7.80 1.13
C GLY A 549 25.60 8.86 2.09
N VAL A 550 24.91 9.85 1.53
CA VAL A 550 24.43 10.99 2.30
C VAL A 550 22.97 10.71 2.64
N GLY A 551 22.76 10.15 3.83
CA GLY A 551 21.45 9.84 4.40
C GLY A 551 20.95 10.91 5.37
N SER A 552 19.74 10.73 5.90
CA SER A 552 19.17 11.59 6.94
C SER A 552 20.01 11.65 8.22
N GLU A 553 20.76 10.59 8.52
CA GLU A 553 21.67 10.50 9.68
C GLU A 553 22.90 11.41 9.52
N LEU A 554 23.52 11.43 8.34
CA LEU A 554 24.63 12.36 8.06
C LEU A 554 24.14 13.81 8.07
N LEU A 555 22.92 14.07 7.59
CA LEU A 555 22.35 15.41 7.71
C LEU A 555 22.14 15.77 9.19
N GLU A 556 21.58 14.89 10.02
CA GLU A 556 21.41 15.14 11.45
C GLU A 556 22.75 15.46 12.15
N GLU A 557 23.80 14.68 11.86
CA GLU A 557 25.16 14.96 12.34
C GLU A 557 25.66 16.33 11.85
N GLN A 558 25.47 16.67 10.57
CA GLN A 558 25.83 17.99 10.02
C GLN A 558 25.06 19.13 10.68
N LEU A 559 23.78 18.92 10.98
CA LEU A 559 22.91 19.92 11.61
C LEU A 559 23.34 20.24 13.04
N SER A 560 23.92 19.28 13.76
CA SER A 560 24.44 19.50 15.11
C SER A 560 25.55 20.56 15.17
N GLY A 561 26.28 20.77 14.06
CA GLY A 561 27.30 21.81 13.94
C GLY A 561 26.77 23.20 13.60
N VAL A 562 25.50 23.32 13.21
CA VAL A 562 24.87 24.59 12.77
C VAL A 562 23.79 25.06 13.74
N LEU A 563 23.08 24.11 14.36
CA LEU A 563 21.98 24.40 15.26
C LEU A 563 22.47 24.66 16.69
N PRO A 564 21.73 25.45 17.50
CA PRO A 564 21.99 25.57 18.92
C PRO A 564 21.99 24.20 19.61
N ALA A 565 22.81 24.01 20.65
CA ALA A 565 22.90 22.74 21.38
C ALA A 565 21.57 22.31 22.04
N THR A 566 20.63 23.23 22.23
CA THR A 566 19.28 22.99 22.76
C THR A 566 18.27 22.55 21.70
N ALA A 567 18.58 22.71 20.41
CA ALA A 567 17.68 22.38 19.32
C ALA A 567 17.65 20.86 19.08
N ARG A 568 16.44 20.31 18.99
CA ARG A 568 16.21 18.89 18.72
C ARG A 568 15.81 18.67 17.26
N VAL A 569 16.45 17.69 16.65
CA VAL A 569 16.17 17.23 15.29
C VAL A 569 15.42 15.91 15.37
N ALA A 570 14.22 15.87 14.79
CA ALA A 570 13.42 14.66 14.65
C ALA A 570 13.58 14.08 13.24
N ARG A 571 13.57 12.75 13.11
CA ARG A 571 13.71 12.05 11.81
C ARG A 571 12.48 11.21 11.46
N LEU A 572 11.88 11.48 10.31
CA LEU A 572 10.79 10.69 9.73
C LEU A 572 11.13 10.22 8.31
N ASP A 573 11.89 9.12 8.24
CA ASP A 573 12.16 8.42 6.98
C ASP A 573 11.18 7.25 6.75
N ARG A 574 11.38 6.53 5.64
CA ARG A 574 10.53 5.39 5.27
C ARG A 574 10.60 4.24 6.27
N ASP A 575 11.75 4.00 6.90
CA ASP A 575 11.92 2.84 7.78
C ASP A 575 11.28 3.09 9.14
N VAL A 576 11.38 4.33 9.64
CA VAL A 576 10.59 4.81 10.78
C VAL A 576 9.09 4.79 10.45
N ALA A 577 8.68 5.25 9.26
CA ALA A 577 7.28 5.29 8.84
C ALA A 577 6.59 3.93 8.71
N ARG A 578 7.35 2.82 8.58
CA ARG A 578 6.79 1.46 8.58
C ARG A 578 6.27 1.02 9.95
N ARG A 579 6.59 1.77 11.01
CA ARG A 579 6.14 1.55 12.38
C ARG A 579 5.17 2.68 12.74
N PRO A 580 3.85 2.47 12.55
CA PRO A 580 2.86 3.54 12.69
C PRO A 580 2.92 4.26 14.03
N GLU A 581 3.05 3.51 15.13
CA GLU A 581 3.14 4.06 16.50
C GLU A 581 4.33 5.00 16.67
N ARG A 582 5.53 4.62 16.17
CA ARG A 582 6.73 5.45 16.28
C ARG A 582 6.65 6.68 15.38
N ALA A 583 6.11 6.53 14.17
CA ALA A 583 5.86 7.66 13.29
C ALA A 583 4.91 8.68 13.94
N GLU A 584 3.82 8.22 14.56
CA GLU A 584 2.89 9.08 15.29
C GLU A 584 3.54 9.77 16.48
N ALA A 585 4.38 9.08 17.25
CA ALA A 585 5.12 9.66 18.37
C ALA A 585 6.05 10.80 17.91
N ILE A 586 6.83 10.60 16.85
CA ILE A 586 7.72 11.61 16.28
C ILE A 586 6.95 12.81 15.76
N LEU A 587 5.80 12.56 15.12
CA LEU A 587 4.94 13.62 14.62
C LEU A 587 4.27 14.41 15.76
N ALA A 588 3.97 13.77 16.89
CA ALA A 588 3.45 14.42 18.09
C ALA A 588 4.54 15.23 18.81
N GLU A 589 5.76 14.71 18.90
CA GLU A 589 6.94 15.43 19.42
C GLU A 589 7.18 16.71 18.61
N PHE A 590 7.17 16.61 17.28
CA PHE A 590 7.29 17.78 16.42
C PHE A 590 6.08 18.71 16.56
N ALA A 591 4.84 18.21 16.54
CA ALA A 591 3.65 19.05 16.67
C ALA A 591 3.54 19.79 18.01
N SER A 592 4.16 19.26 19.08
CA SER A 592 4.19 19.89 20.40
C SER A 592 5.33 20.89 20.60
N GLY A 593 6.18 21.10 19.59
CA GLY A 593 7.33 22.00 19.66
C GLY A 593 8.55 21.42 20.38
N GLN A 594 8.51 20.16 20.83
CA GLN A 594 9.65 19.50 21.50
C GLN A 594 10.85 19.32 20.55
N ALA A 595 10.58 19.09 19.25
CA ALA A 595 11.58 19.11 18.19
C ALA A 595 11.40 20.37 17.31
N GLN A 596 12.49 21.07 17.00
CA GLN A 596 12.45 22.29 16.18
C GLN A 596 12.69 21.99 14.70
N VAL A 597 13.39 20.89 14.37
CA VAL A 597 13.67 20.51 12.98
C VAL A 597 13.15 19.11 12.71
N LEU A 598 12.40 18.93 11.63
CA LEU A 598 11.95 17.61 11.16
C LEU A 598 12.59 17.27 9.82
N VAL A 599 13.49 16.29 9.83
CA VAL A 599 14.15 15.74 8.64
C VAL A 599 13.38 14.51 8.16
N GLY A 600 13.08 14.42 6.86
CA GLY A 600 12.31 13.28 6.39
C GLY A 600 12.17 13.20 4.88
N THR A 601 11.51 12.14 4.44
CA THR A 601 11.30 11.86 3.01
C THR A 601 9.87 12.23 2.61
N GLN A 602 9.29 11.51 1.64
CA GLN A 602 7.97 11.80 1.08
C GLN A 602 6.84 11.88 2.12
N MET A 603 6.99 11.21 3.28
CA MET A 603 6.02 11.27 4.39
C MET A 603 5.78 12.69 4.92
N LEU A 604 6.80 13.56 4.89
CA LEU A 604 6.68 14.96 5.35
C LEU A 604 5.68 15.79 4.56
N SER A 605 5.39 15.37 3.32
CA SER A 605 4.52 16.11 2.42
C SER A 605 3.03 15.94 2.73
N LYS A 606 2.64 14.98 3.57
CA LYS A 606 1.26 14.48 3.67
C LYS A 606 0.60 14.75 5.02
N GLY A 607 -0.70 15.07 5.00
CA GLY A 607 -1.65 14.88 6.11
C GLY A 607 -1.54 15.68 7.41
N HIS A 608 -0.35 16.09 7.83
CA HIS A 608 -0.10 16.72 9.12
C HIS A 608 -0.06 18.24 8.99
N HIS A 609 -0.64 18.93 9.96
CA HIS A 609 -0.67 20.38 10.01
C HIS A 609 0.20 20.82 11.17
N PHE A 610 1.27 21.55 10.86
CA PHE A 610 2.19 22.14 11.83
C PHE A 610 2.09 23.66 11.67
N PRO A 611 1.37 24.36 12.56
CA PRO A 611 1.15 25.80 12.43
C PRO A 611 2.46 26.59 12.57
N ASP A 612 3.40 26.08 13.35
CA ASP A 612 4.68 26.74 13.69
C ASP A 612 5.82 26.47 12.70
N VAL A 613 5.53 25.78 11.58
CA VAL A 613 6.51 25.59 10.51
C VAL A 613 6.57 26.82 9.61
N THR A 614 7.67 27.57 9.73
CA THR A 614 7.92 28.79 8.93
C THR A 614 9.01 28.58 7.88
N LEU A 615 9.85 27.54 7.98
CA LEU A 615 10.83 27.19 6.95
C LEU A 615 10.66 25.76 6.43
N VAL A 616 10.72 25.60 5.12
CA VAL A 616 10.81 24.29 4.47
C VAL A 616 11.98 24.26 3.50
N ILE A 617 12.82 23.24 3.58
CA ILE A 617 13.98 23.05 2.69
C ILE A 617 13.81 21.75 1.91
N ALA A 618 13.72 21.81 0.58
CA ALA A 618 13.91 20.66 -0.29
C ALA A 618 15.41 20.53 -0.62
N ALA A 619 16.07 19.59 0.05
CA ALA A 619 17.53 19.50 0.06
C ALA A 619 18.14 19.08 -1.29
N ASP A 620 17.45 18.26 -2.07
CA ASP A 620 17.85 17.93 -3.44
C ASP A 620 16.59 17.64 -4.26
N ALA A 621 16.25 18.56 -5.17
CA ALA A 621 15.09 18.41 -6.04
C ALA A 621 15.38 17.62 -7.32
N ASP A 622 16.66 17.38 -7.64
CA ASP A 622 17.09 16.79 -8.91
C ASP A 622 16.88 15.28 -8.94
N LEU A 623 17.06 14.62 -7.79
CA LEU A 623 17.07 13.16 -7.74
C LEU A 623 15.74 12.55 -8.20
N GLY A 624 14.61 13.06 -7.71
CA GLY A 624 13.29 12.55 -8.07
C GLY A 624 12.95 12.77 -9.54
N ARG A 625 13.38 13.91 -10.11
CA ARG A 625 13.11 14.30 -11.50
C ARG A 625 13.87 13.43 -12.50
N ASN A 626 15.09 13.02 -12.16
CA ASN A 626 15.99 12.28 -13.05
C ASN A 626 15.87 10.75 -12.93
N LEU A 627 14.86 10.24 -12.22
CA LEU A 627 14.56 8.81 -12.22
C LEU A 627 14.16 8.35 -13.64
N PRO A 628 14.57 7.15 -14.09
CA PRO A 628 14.18 6.60 -15.39
C PRO A 628 12.73 6.08 -15.38
N ASP A 629 11.81 6.96 -14.98
CA ASP A 629 10.38 6.74 -14.89
C ASP A 629 9.67 7.91 -15.61
N TYR A 630 8.72 7.61 -16.50
CA TYR A 630 7.97 8.65 -17.23
C TYR A 630 7.14 9.54 -16.29
N ARG A 631 6.84 9.06 -15.07
CA ARG A 631 6.11 9.81 -14.03
C ARG A 631 7.01 10.58 -13.07
N ALA A 632 8.33 10.52 -13.26
CA ALA A 632 9.30 11.15 -12.36
C ALA A 632 9.05 12.65 -12.18
N SER A 633 8.79 13.37 -13.28
CA SER A 633 8.49 14.80 -13.26
C SER A 633 7.19 15.12 -12.52
N GLU A 634 6.10 14.40 -12.83
CA GLU A 634 4.80 14.53 -12.14
C GLU A 634 4.91 14.31 -10.64
N ARG A 635 5.55 13.22 -10.22
CA ARG A 635 5.73 12.90 -8.79
C ARG A 635 6.56 13.94 -8.05
N THR A 636 7.62 14.42 -8.71
CA THR A 636 8.50 15.44 -8.12
C THR A 636 7.76 16.77 -7.98
N PHE A 637 6.95 17.15 -8.97
CA PHE A 637 6.10 18.34 -8.89
C PHE A 637 5.12 18.25 -7.72
N GLN A 638 4.39 17.12 -7.62
CA GLN A 638 3.43 16.86 -6.55
C GLN A 638 4.10 16.93 -5.17
N LEU A 639 5.26 16.28 -5.02
CA LEU A 639 6.03 16.27 -3.77
C LEU A 639 6.47 17.68 -3.36
N LEU A 640 7.10 18.43 -4.27
CA LEU A 640 7.61 19.78 -3.99
C LEU A 640 6.46 20.75 -3.66
N THR A 641 5.36 20.70 -4.41
CA THR A 641 4.19 21.56 -4.18
C THR A 641 3.52 21.26 -2.83
N GLN A 642 3.41 19.98 -2.46
CA GLN A 642 2.82 19.59 -1.18
C GLN A 642 3.68 20.00 0.02
N VAL A 643 4.98 19.79 -0.09
CA VAL A 643 5.96 20.17 0.94
C VAL A 643 6.03 21.69 1.08
N ALA A 644 6.07 22.43 -0.02
CA ALA A 644 5.99 23.88 -0.01
C ALA A 644 4.71 24.36 0.70
N GLY A 645 3.57 23.72 0.42
CA GLY A 645 2.30 24.00 1.09
C GLY A 645 2.22 23.65 2.58
N ARG A 646 3.31 23.19 3.22
CA ARG A 646 3.39 22.99 4.69
C ARG A 646 3.90 24.23 5.42
N ALA A 647 4.68 25.09 4.79
CA ALA A 647 5.16 26.33 5.39
C ALA A 647 4.06 27.38 5.50
N GLY A 648 4.08 28.16 6.60
CA GLY A 648 3.26 29.35 6.76
C GLY A 648 1.76 29.06 6.80
N ARG A 649 1.36 28.04 7.57
CA ARG A 649 -0.06 27.73 7.80
C ARG A 649 -0.63 28.35 9.08
N GLY A 650 0.22 28.91 9.94
CA GLY A 650 -0.19 29.77 11.05
C GLY A 650 -0.31 31.23 10.60
N GLU A 651 -0.27 32.15 11.56
CA GLU A 651 -0.31 33.60 11.29
C GLU A 651 0.97 34.13 10.65
N ARG A 652 2.08 33.40 10.81
CA ARG A 652 3.41 33.80 10.33
C ARG A 652 3.65 33.36 8.88
N PRO A 653 4.25 34.22 8.03
CA PRO A 653 4.57 33.85 6.66
C PRO A 653 5.63 32.75 6.62
N GLY A 654 5.47 31.82 5.68
CA GLY A 654 6.43 30.74 5.46
C GLY A 654 7.39 31.04 4.30
N ARG A 655 8.62 30.54 4.41
CA ARG A 655 9.65 30.54 3.35
C ARG A 655 9.95 29.09 2.93
N VAL A 656 10.16 28.87 1.63
CA VAL A 656 10.52 27.56 1.08
C VAL A 656 11.80 27.70 0.25
N LEU A 657 12.81 26.90 0.57
CA LEU A 657 14.06 26.82 -0.20
C LEU A 657 14.10 25.49 -0.97
N ILE A 658 14.29 25.55 -2.28
CA ILE A 658 14.42 24.36 -3.12
C ILE A 658 15.81 24.35 -3.75
N GLN A 659 16.65 23.41 -3.35
CA GLN A 659 18.00 23.28 -3.87
C GLN A 659 18.02 22.40 -5.14
N THR A 660 18.61 22.92 -6.21
CA THR A 660 18.73 22.24 -7.50
C THR A 660 20.01 22.63 -8.23
N ARG A 661 20.54 21.73 -9.07
CA ARG A 661 21.64 22.01 -10.01
C ARG A 661 21.16 22.51 -11.37
N MET A 662 19.84 22.57 -11.57
CA MET A 662 19.20 22.93 -12.83
C MET A 662 18.17 24.05 -12.62
N PRO A 663 18.54 25.20 -12.01
CA PRO A 663 17.59 26.28 -11.70
C PRO A 663 16.91 26.84 -12.95
N ASP A 664 17.55 26.74 -14.11
CA ASP A 664 17.08 27.25 -15.40
C ASP A 664 16.07 26.31 -16.10
N ASP A 665 15.78 25.10 -15.55
CA ASP A 665 14.80 24.18 -16.14
C ASP A 665 13.38 24.76 -16.01
N PRO A 666 12.60 24.86 -17.12
CA PRO A 666 11.23 25.39 -17.09
C PRO A 666 10.30 24.68 -16.09
N PHE A 667 10.60 23.43 -15.73
CA PHE A 667 9.90 22.70 -14.68
C PHE A 667 9.86 23.46 -13.34
N PHE A 668 10.99 24.04 -12.92
CA PHE A 668 11.07 24.70 -11.62
C PHE A 668 10.32 26.04 -11.60
N ALA A 669 10.19 26.72 -12.74
CA ALA A 669 9.36 27.91 -12.86
C ALA A 669 7.89 27.63 -12.49
N HIS A 670 7.35 26.46 -12.89
CA HIS A 670 6.00 26.05 -12.50
C HIS A 670 5.91 25.65 -11.03
N VAL A 671 6.95 25.01 -10.46
CA VAL A 671 7.00 24.69 -9.03
C VAL A 671 6.97 25.96 -8.17
N VAL A 672 7.81 26.94 -8.50
CA VAL A 672 7.90 28.23 -7.78
C VAL A 672 6.56 28.98 -7.79
N ARG A 673 5.86 28.97 -8.92
CA ARG A 673 4.54 29.61 -9.07
C ARG A 673 3.39 28.77 -8.55
N SER A 674 3.64 27.54 -8.07
CA SER A 674 2.62 26.54 -7.77
C SER A 674 1.60 26.34 -8.92
N ASP A 675 2.09 26.47 -10.15
CA ASP A 675 1.30 26.44 -11.38
C ASP A 675 1.19 25.01 -11.91
N PHE A 676 0.20 24.27 -11.39
CA PHE A 676 -0.09 22.91 -11.84
C PHE A 676 -0.56 22.87 -13.29
N GLU A 677 -1.32 23.86 -13.77
CA GLU A 677 -1.87 23.85 -15.13
C GLU A 677 -0.77 24.04 -16.17
N GLY A 678 0.17 24.97 -15.94
CA GLY A 678 1.33 25.13 -16.81
C GLY A 678 2.26 23.92 -16.77
N PHE A 679 2.50 23.33 -15.59
CA PHE A 679 3.21 22.06 -15.49
C PHE A 679 2.52 20.94 -16.28
N TYR A 680 1.18 20.85 -16.17
CA TYR A 680 0.38 19.85 -16.85
C TYR A 680 0.54 19.95 -18.37
N GLU A 681 0.46 21.14 -18.96
CA GLU A 681 0.63 21.32 -20.41
C GLU A 681 2.05 20.91 -20.87
N LEU A 682 3.08 21.31 -20.10
CA LEU A 682 4.47 20.93 -20.37
C LEU A 682 4.64 19.40 -20.36
N GLU A 683 4.15 18.74 -19.31
CA GLU A 683 4.23 17.29 -19.14
C GLU A 683 3.42 16.54 -20.21
N LEU A 684 2.19 17.00 -20.47
CA LEU A 684 1.29 16.39 -21.46
C LEU A 684 1.91 16.43 -22.87
N SER A 685 2.58 17.53 -23.25
CA SER A 685 3.28 17.65 -24.53
C SER A 685 4.39 16.59 -24.70
N ARG A 686 5.10 16.27 -23.62
CA ARG A 686 6.17 15.25 -23.61
C ARG A 686 5.56 13.85 -23.71
N ARG A 687 4.50 13.58 -22.93
CA ARG A 687 3.81 12.29 -22.97
C ARG A 687 3.16 12.00 -24.32
N ARG A 688 2.63 13.02 -25.00
CA ARG A 688 2.09 12.88 -26.36
C ARG A 688 3.18 12.46 -27.35
N ARG A 689 4.30 13.19 -27.38
CA ARG A 689 5.43 12.91 -28.29
C ARG A 689 6.06 11.53 -28.06
N LEU A 690 6.13 11.09 -26.81
CA LEU A 690 6.78 9.83 -26.44
C LEU A 690 5.80 8.65 -26.34
N CYS A 691 4.53 8.86 -26.67
CA CYS A 691 3.44 7.88 -26.51
C CYS A 691 3.45 7.28 -25.09
N TYR A 692 3.10 8.10 -24.11
CA TYR A 692 2.87 7.72 -22.72
C TYR A 692 1.43 8.04 -22.29
N PRO A 693 0.92 7.42 -21.22
CA PRO A 693 -0.41 7.71 -20.69
C PRO A 693 -0.60 9.21 -20.41
N PRO A 694 -1.72 9.82 -20.81
CA PRO A 694 -3.00 9.18 -21.14
C PRO A 694 -3.20 8.72 -22.59
N PHE A 695 -2.24 8.95 -23.49
CA PHE A 695 -2.40 8.70 -24.94
C PHE A 695 -2.23 7.24 -25.38
N THR A 696 -1.67 6.40 -24.51
CA THR A 696 -1.50 4.95 -24.75
C THR A 696 -1.77 4.19 -23.46
N ARG A 697 -2.07 2.89 -23.58
CA ARG A 697 -2.13 1.96 -22.45
C ARG A 697 -0.76 1.32 -22.25
N LEU A 698 -0.31 1.29 -21.01
CA LEU A 698 0.95 0.65 -20.63
C LEU A 698 0.70 -0.67 -19.91
N GLY A 699 1.39 -1.72 -20.34
CA GLY A 699 1.53 -2.97 -19.59
C GLY A 699 3.00 -3.28 -19.36
N LEU A 700 3.37 -3.70 -18.16
CA LEU A 700 4.72 -4.13 -17.83
C LEU A 700 4.70 -5.63 -17.52
N ALA A 701 5.17 -6.42 -18.47
CA ALA A 701 5.31 -7.85 -18.32
C ALA A 701 6.62 -8.16 -17.60
N ARG A 702 6.55 -8.62 -16.35
CA ARG A 702 7.71 -8.90 -15.49
C ARG A 702 7.95 -10.41 -15.43
N LEU A 703 9.16 -10.82 -15.78
CA LEU A 703 9.60 -12.21 -15.77
C LEU A 703 10.72 -12.38 -14.74
N SER A 704 10.65 -13.43 -13.92
CA SER A 704 11.74 -13.78 -13.00
C SER A 704 11.90 -15.28 -12.78
N PHE A 705 13.14 -15.74 -12.65
CA PHE A 705 13.51 -17.14 -12.43
C PHE A 705 14.74 -17.25 -11.50
N PRO A 706 14.91 -18.36 -10.76
CA PRO A 706 16.12 -18.61 -9.96
C PRO A 706 17.39 -18.58 -10.81
N ARG A 707 18.51 -18.11 -10.25
CA ARG A 707 19.80 -18.03 -10.94
C ARG A 707 20.27 -19.38 -11.50
N GLU A 708 19.85 -20.47 -10.87
CA GLU A 708 20.24 -21.86 -11.16
C GLU A 708 19.52 -22.46 -12.37
N VAL A 709 18.53 -21.77 -12.95
CA VAL A 709 17.85 -22.24 -14.17
C VAL A 709 18.79 -22.05 -15.35
N GLU A 710 19.33 -23.16 -15.89
CA GLU A 710 20.32 -23.17 -16.97
C GLU A 710 19.82 -22.45 -18.24
N ASP A 711 18.62 -22.78 -18.73
CA ASP A 711 18.03 -22.16 -19.93
C ASP A 711 17.15 -20.91 -19.63
N GLY A 712 17.45 -20.19 -18.56
CA GLY A 712 16.65 -19.03 -18.17
C GLY A 712 16.65 -17.91 -19.22
N PHE A 713 17.76 -17.71 -19.93
CA PHE A 713 17.88 -16.69 -20.98
C PHE A 713 17.20 -17.10 -22.29
N GLY A 714 17.24 -18.38 -22.68
CA GLY A 714 16.52 -18.89 -23.85
C GLY A 714 15.02 -18.70 -23.69
N LEU A 715 14.50 -18.97 -22.49
CA LEU A 715 13.09 -18.71 -22.15
C LEU A 715 12.72 -17.22 -22.20
N VAL A 716 13.61 -16.31 -21.77
CA VAL A 716 13.40 -14.86 -21.91
C VAL A 716 13.31 -14.46 -23.38
N ALA A 717 14.20 -14.98 -24.22
CA ALA A 717 14.21 -14.71 -25.66
C ALA A 717 12.93 -15.23 -26.32
N ALA A 718 12.52 -16.47 -26.01
CA ALA A 718 11.30 -17.09 -26.54
C ALA A 718 10.04 -16.29 -26.15
N VAL A 719 9.94 -15.84 -24.91
CA VAL A 719 8.86 -14.97 -24.45
C VAL A 719 8.85 -13.64 -25.22
N GLY A 720 10.02 -13.01 -25.36
CA GLY A 720 10.16 -11.76 -26.11
C GLY A 720 9.70 -11.89 -27.56
N GLU A 721 10.07 -12.99 -28.21
CA GLU A 721 9.72 -13.25 -29.60
C GLU A 721 8.22 -13.53 -29.78
N ALA A 722 7.65 -14.43 -28.96
CA ALA A 722 6.22 -14.71 -28.98
C ALA A 722 5.38 -13.44 -28.76
N MET A 723 5.82 -12.56 -27.85
CA MET A 723 5.17 -11.28 -27.60
C MET A 723 5.28 -10.33 -28.81
N ARG A 724 6.43 -10.25 -29.48
CA ARG A 724 6.61 -9.39 -30.67
C ARG A 724 5.75 -9.85 -31.84
N LEU A 725 5.71 -11.15 -32.11
CA LEU A 725 4.88 -11.74 -33.16
C LEU A 725 3.38 -11.46 -32.94
N ALA A 726 2.90 -11.64 -31.71
CA ALA A 726 1.52 -11.33 -31.36
C ALA A 726 1.21 -9.82 -31.39
N ALA A 727 2.21 -8.98 -31.12
CA ALA A 727 2.02 -7.53 -31.01
C ALA A 727 1.89 -6.81 -32.36
N ALA A 728 2.58 -7.30 -33.40
CA ALA A 728 2.59 -6.70 -34.74
C ALA A 728 1.20 -6.46 -35.36
N PRO A 729 0.29 -7.46 -35.44
CA PRO A 729 -1.06 -7.25 -35.99
C PRO A 729 -1.97 -6.39 -35.09
N LEU A 730 -1.63 -6.24 -33.80
CA LEU A 730 -2.43 -5.53 -32.81
C LEU A 730 -2.03 -4.06 -32.62
N GLY A 731 -1.02 -3.58 -33.36
CA GLY A 731 -0.49 -2.22 -33.18
C GLY A 731 0.17 -2.00 -31.81
N VAL A 732 0.64 -3.07 -31.16
CA VAL A 732 1.32 -2.99 -29.86
C VAL A 732 2.82 -2.88 -30.06
N ARG A 733 3.46 -1.94 -29.37
CA ARG A 733 4.92 -1.83 -29.34
C ARG A 733 5.47 -2.55 -28.11
N VAL A 734 6.31 -3.55 -28.34
CA VAL A 734 7.02 -4.30 -27.28
C VAL A 734 8.45 -3.76 -27.16
N LEU A 735 8.79 -3.25 -25.98
CA LEU A 735 10.14 -2.79 -25.65
C LEU A 735 10.76 -3.78 -24.66
N GLY A 736 11.90 -4.38 -25.03
CA GLY A 736 12.51 -5.48 -24.30
C GLY A 736 12.40 -6.82 -25.06
N PRO A 737 12.67 -7.96 -24.39
CA PRO A 737 12.96 -8.10 -22.96
C PRO A 737 14.28 -7.44 -22.56
N ALA A 738 14.26 -6.65 -21.50
CA ALA A 738 15.45 -6.03 -20.91
C ALA A 738 15.61 -6.50 -19.46
N PRO A 739 16.84 -6.58 -18.92
CA PRO A 739 17.04 -6.74 -17.49
C PRO A 739 16.28 -5.65 -16.73
N ALA A 740 15.59 -6.02 -15.66
CA ALA A 740 15.00 -5.01 -14.78
C ALA A 740 16.12 -4.17 -14.15
N PRO A 741 15.86 -2.90 -13.76
CA PRO A 741 16.87 -2.03 -13.13
C PRO A 741 17.60 -2.70 -11.95
N LEU A 742 16.89 -3.57 -11.24
CA LEU A 742 17.48 -4.53 -10.30
C LEU A 742 17.43 -5.94 -10.90
N ALA A 743 18.48 -6.28 -11.66
CA ALA A 743 18.54 -7.51 -12.43
C ALA A 743 18.58 -8.79 -11.59
N LEU A 744 19.08 -8.74 -10.34
CA LEU A 744 19.15 -9.87 -9.41
C LEU A 744 18.58 -9.48 -8.04
N VAL A 745 17.53 -10.17 -7.59
CA VAL A 745 16.92 -9.96 -6.27
C VAL A 745 16.60 -11.30 -5.64
N ALA A 746 17.11 -11.52 -4.42
CA ALA A 746 16.89 -12.74 -3.64
C ALA A 746 17.18 -14.03 -4.45
N GLY A 747 18.31 -14.06 -5.17
CA GLY A 747 18.72 -15.19 -6.00
C GLY A 747 17.94 -15.37 -7.30
N ARG A 748 17.01 -14.47 -7.63
CA ARG A 748 16.22 -14.53 -8.87
C ARG A 748 16.62 -13.45 -9.86
N ARG A 749 16.89 -13.86 -11.11
CA ARG A 749 17.10 -12.97 -12.23
C ARG A 749 15.78 -12.36 -12.67
N ARG A 750 15.77 -11.06 -13.02
CA ARG A 750 14.56 -10.28 -13.33
C ARG A 750 14.69 -9.59 -14.68
N PHE A 751 13.67 -9.77 -15.51
CA PHE A 751 13.53 -9.14 -16.82
C PHE A 751 12.15 -8.51 -16.94
N HIS A 752 12.01 -7.54 -17.84
CA HIS A 752 10.72 -6.96 -18.17
C HIS A 752 10.57 -6.66 -19.67
N CYS A 753 9.31 -6.64 -20.13
CA CYS A 753 8.92 -6.06 -21.41
C CYS A 753 7.90 -4.96 -21.14
N LEU A 754 8.14 -3.75 -21.66
CA LEU A 754 7.17 -2.66 -21.62
C LEU A 754 6.31 -2.71 -22.90
N LEU A 755 5.00 -2.75 -22.72
CA LEU A 755 4.00 -2.84 -23.77
C LEU A 755 3.30 -1.50 -23.89
N LYS A 756 3.40 -0.86 -25.06
CA LYS A 756 2.62 0.33 -25.41
C LYS A 756 1.52 -0.07 -26.39
N SER A 757 0.27 0.12 -26.00
CA SER A 757 -0.89 -0.46 -26.69
C SER A 757 -2.00 0.57 -26.88
N PRO A 758 -2.82 0.46 -27.95
CA PRO A 758 -4.02 1.26 -28.09
C PRO A 758 -5.07 0.94 -27.01
N ASP A 759 -5.19 -0.33 -26.61
CA ASP A 759 -6.22 -0.79 -25.66
C ASP A 759 -5.72 -1.88 -24.70
N TRP A 760 -6.56 -2.22 -23.70
CA TRP A 760 -6.25 -3.25 -22.70
C TRP A 760 -6.35 -4.69 -23.22
N PRO A 761 -7.36 -5.07 -24.04
CA PRO A 761 -7.41 -6.38 -24.67
C PRO A 761 -6.12 -6.78 -25.40
N ALA A 762 -5.55 -5.89 -26.22
CA ALA A 762 -4.33 -6.15 -26.97
C ALA A 762 -3.12 -6.39 -26.05
N VAL A 763 -2.98 -5.63 -24.95
CA VAL A 763 -1.95 -5.89 -23.91
C VAL A 763 -2.07 -7.32 -23.37
N ARG A 764 -3.29 -7.76 -23.07
CA ARG A 764 -3.55 -9.09 -22.52
C ARG A 764 -3.30 -10.19 -23.54
N GLN A 765 -3.64 -10.00 -24.81
CA GLN A 765 -3.37 -10.96 -25.88
C GLN A 765 -1.85 -11.15 -26.07
N VAL A 766 -1.09 -10.05 -26.14
CA VAL A 766 0.38 -10.10 -26.23
C VAL A 766 0.98 -10.81 -25.01
N PHE A 767 0.52 -10.47 -23.80
CA PHE A 767 0.97 -11.17 -22.59
C PHE A 767 0.60 -12.66 -22.58
N ALA A 768 -0.58 -13.03 -23.12
CA ALA A 768 -1.00 -14.43 -23.23
C ALA A 768 -0.05 -15.24 -24.10
N ALA A 769 0.40 -14.68 -25.24
CA ALA A 769 1.37 -15.33 -26.11
C ALA A 769 2.70 -15.59 -25.39
N GLY A 770 3.21 -14.59 -24.66
CA GLY A 770 4.41 -14.77 -23.81
C GLY A 770 4.21 -15.83 -22.72
N ARG A 771 3.01 -15.91 -22.12
CA ARG A 771 2.70 -16.92 -21.11
C ARG A 771 2.62 -18.33 -21.72
N GLN A 772 2.13 -18.46 -22.95
CA GLN A 772 2.09 -19.73 -23.68
C GLN A 772 3.49 -20.23 -24.03
N ALA A 773 4.43 -19.34 -24.36
CA ALA A 773 5.84 -19.70 -24.57
C ALA A 773 6.52 -20.28 -23.31
N LEU A 774 5.94 -20.06 -22.12
CA LEU A 774 6.41 -20.64 -20.85
C LEU A 774 5.63 -21.91 -20.44
N ALA A 775 4.77 -22.45 -21.32
CA ALA A 775 4.02 -23.66 -21.01
C ALA A 775 4.97 -24.83 -20.71
N GLY A 776 4.82 -25.45 -19.53
CA GLY A 776 5.69 -26.53 -19.07
C GLY A 776 6.95 -26.09 -18.30
N ALA A 777 7.28 -24.79 -18.29
CA ALA A 777 8.44 -24.30 -17.56
C ALA A 777 8.14 -24.16 -16.05
N ALA A 778 8.92 -24.86 -15.22
CA ALA A 778 8.79 -24.81 -13.77
C ALA A 778 9.59 -23.63 -13.16
N ASN A 779 9.19 -23.18 -11.97
CA ASN A 779 9.90 -22.17 -11.17
C ASN A 779 10.03 -20.76 -11.77
N ILE A 780 9.26 -20.44 -12.82
CA ILE A 780 9.23 -19.10 -13.45
C ILE A 780 8.02 -18.31 -12.94
N ARG A 781 8.25 -17.04 -12.62
CA ARG A 781 7.19 -16.09 -12.28
C ARG A 781 7.07 -15.08 -13.40
N PHE A 782 5.96 -15.13 -14.12
CA PHE A 782 5.60 -14.17 -15.16
C PHE A 782 4.31 -13.44 -14.76
N VAL A 783 4.37 -12.12 -14.62
CA VAL A 783 3.29 -11.28 -14.09
C VAL A 783 3.09 -10.07 -14.99
N LEU A 784 1.83 -9.73 -15.25
CA LEU A 784 1.46 -8.51 -15.96
C LEU A 784 1.06 -7.43 -14.95
N ASP A 785 1.73 -6.29 -15.01
CA ASP A 785 1.35 -5.07 -14.28
C ASP A 785 0.73 -4.08 -15.28
N LEU A 786 -0.59 -3.90 -15.19
CA LEU A 786 -1.32 -2.95 -16.02
C LEU A 786 -1.24 -1.55 -15.42
N ASP A 787 -0.99 -0.54 -16.25
CA ASP A 787 -0.81 0.85 -15.83
C ASP A 787 0.23 0.97 -14.70
N PRO A 788 1.49 0.54 -14.96
CA PRO A 788 2.54 0.55 -13.94
C PRO A 788 2.77 1.97 -13.45
N VAL A 789 2.83 2.13 -12.13
CA VAL A 789 3.19 3.41 -11.51
C VAL A 789 4.69 3.48 -11.23
N ASP A 790 5.38 2.35 -11.08
CA ASP A 790 6.84 2.29 -10.95
C ASP A 790 7.41 1.34 -12.02
N MET A 791 8.33 1.85 -12.83
CA MET A 791 8.97 1.09 -13.91
C MET A 791 10.26 0.38 -13.46
N LEU A 792 10.66 0.53 -12.19
CA LEU A 792 11.87 -0.07 -11.61
C LEU A 792 11.70 -1.53 -11.15
#